data_AF-A0A9E4VDY8-F1
#
_entry.id   AF-A0A9E4VDY8-F1
#
_cell.length_a   1.000
_cell.length_b   1.000
_cell.length_c   1.000
_cell.angle_alpha   90.00
_cell.angle_beta   90.00
_cell.angle_gamma   90.00
#
_symmetry.space_group_name_H-M   'P 1'
#
loop_
_entity.id
_entity.type
_entity.pdbx_description
1 polymer ?
#
loop_
_entity_poly.entity_id
_entity_poly.type
_entity_poly.pdbx_seq_one_letter_code
_entity_poly.pdbx_strand_id
1 'polypeptide(L)'
;MREFFRYYQWDGTQDIGPLDPDEILAGLTDDLMNFGDLEHALRNLLQRGMRNPMGDRMQGLRDLLQQLRQQRRQKLDQYNLASVFEDIQKRLDDIMELETGTLDRKLAEARSQLGEGENPLQAFEEAVPEEAGSQQETTEEESQRLAEMLKKVVEKKKQQLADLPEDAGGKVKGLQDYEFMDPEAAAKYQELMQMLKQTMMDGFFKDLQQQIANMSPEDMARMKEMMHDLNQMLSEKMAGGEPNFDGFMEKYGDLFGDNPPQNLDELIEQMQAGIAAMQGLLDSLPPEARRQLQDLLMDKVDDPQLQREMQELAINLDILGSDREAQSYPFRGDEELDLLQAMSLMGDLQEMDDLEKQLDRTQYGGSLDDIDEDKLRDILGDEAADTLDQLKDFLQALEDAGYIRRKAGAWDLTPRGVRKIGEKALGEVYAQLKKSTQGKHAQRDKGHGGERADDTKPYEFGDPFHLHLGETIMNGVFRGGPKVPVKLQQEDFQVYRSETLTQTATVIMLDLSWSMALRGSFQAAKKVALALNNLIRTQFPKDSLYIVGFSAYARELKPEELPYVRWDESVLGTNMHHAFMLAQRLLARHTGGTRQIIMISDGEPTAHLEHGRSYFAYPPSPITIRETLKEVRRCTKKDIVINTFMLDRNYYLKEFVNQIAKMNKGRVFYTT
;
A
#
# COMPACT_ATOMS: atom_id res chain seq x y z
N MET A 1 -21.45 -26.45 21.35
CA MET A 1 -20.66 -27.28 20.41
C MET A 1 -19.20 -27.02 20.73
N ARG A 2 -18.37 -28.06 20.94
CA ARG A 2 -16.92 -27.87 21.04
C ARG A 2 -16.37 -27.87 19.62
N GLU A 3 -15.82 -26.74 19.17
CA GLU A 3 -15.09 -26.69 17.91
C GLU A 3 -13.80 -27.51 18.06
N PHE A 4 -13.58 -28.43 17.13
CA PHE A 4 -12.35 -29.21 17.05
C PHE A 4 -11.49 -28.60 15.95
N PHE A 5 -10.32 -28.07 16.31
CA PHE A 5 -9.33 -27.58 15.36
C PHE A 5 -8.45 -28.74 14.90
N ARG A 6 -8.26 -28.87 13.59
CA ARG A 6 -7.44 -29.90 12.95
C ARG A 6 -6.30 -29.21 12.22
N TYR A 7 -5.08 -29.40 12.70
CA TYR A 7 -3.89 -28.77 12.14
C TYR A 7 -3.26 -29.69 11.09
N TYR A 8 -2.80 -29.09 9.99
CA TYR A 8 -2.05 -29.75 8.92
C TYR A 8 -0.68 -29.07 8.77
N GLN A 9 0.27 -29.77 8.15
CA GLN A 9 1.57 -29.21 7.84
C GLN A 9 1.42 -28.23 6.66
N TRP A 10 1.98 -27.03 6.79
CA TRP A 10 1.88 -25.97 5.77
C TRP A 10 2.46 -26.45 4.44
N ASP A 11 1.64 -26.46 3.39
CA ASP A 11 2.00 -26.90 2.05
C ASP A 11 1.69 -25.84 0.97
N GLY A 12 1.32 -24.63 1.41
CA GLY A 12 1.01 -23.50 0.52
C GLY A 12 -0.40 -23.54 -0.07
N THR A 13 -1.21 -24.57 0.23
CA THR A 13 -2.60 -24.69 -0.27
C THR A 13 -3.65 -24.32 0.78
N GLN A 14 -3.23 -23.92 1.99
CA GLN A 14 -4.14 -23.52 3.04
C GLN A 14 -4.64 -22.10 2.80
N ASP A 15 -5.97 -21.99 2.69
CA ASP A 15 -6.70 -20.73 2.68
C ASP A 15 -6.37 -19.94 3.96
N ILE A 16 -5.67 -18.80 3.80
CA ILE A 16 -5.38 -17.89 4.89
C ILE A 16 -6.73 -17.26 5.23
N GLY A 17 -7.40 -17.78 6.27
CA GLY A 17 -8.77 -17.40 6.60
C GLY A 17 -8.96 -15.88 6.67
N PRO A 18 -10.21 -15.40 6.46
CA PRO A 18 -10.51 -13.98 6.32
C PRO A 18 -9.94 -13.18 7.49
N LEU A 19 -9.37 -12.02 7.17
CA LEU A 19 -8.84 -11.05 8.11
C LEU A 19 -9.82 -10.83 9.29
N ASP A 20 -9.37 -11.11 10.51
CA ASP A 20 -10.19 -10.85 11.70
C ASP A 20 -10.32 -9.33 11.91
N PRO A 21 -11.52 -8.74 11.83
CA PRO A 21 -11.72 -7.31 12.06
C PRO A 21 -11.23 -6.85 13.44
N ASP A 22 -11.21 -7.75 14.43
CA ASP A 22 -10.68 -7.47 15.76
C ASP A 22 -9.17 -7.23 15.74
N GLU A 23 -8.45 -7.93 14.87
CA GLU A 23 -7.00 -7.82 14.73
C GLU A 23 -6.60 -6.57 13.96
N ILE A 24 -7.34 -6.26 12.89
CA ILE A 24 -7.17 -5.00 12.15
C ILE A 24 -7.39 -3.82 13.10
N LEU A 25 -8.48 -3.85 13.88
CA LEU A 25 -8.78 -2.83 14.88
C LEU A 25 -7.69 -2.75 15.96
N ALA A 26 -7.14 -3.90 16.38
CA ALA A 26 -6.04 -3.94 17.32
C ALA A 26 -4.75 -3.33 16.74
N GLY A 27 -4.48 -3.53 15.44
CA GLY A 27 -3.31 -3.00 14.73
C GLY A 27 -3.32 -1.48 14.58
N LEU A 28 -4.49 -0.88 14.37
CA LEU A 28 -4.65 0.59 14.28
C LEU A 28 -4.81 1.29 15.64
N THR A 29 -5.12 0.53 16.71
CA THR A 29 -5.43 1.11 18.03
C THR A 29 -4.27 1.95 18.58
N ASP A 30 -3.03 1.49 18.48
CA ASP A 30 -1.89 2.21 19.08
C ASP A 30 -1.64 3.54 18.36
N ASP A 31 -1.72 3.56 17.02
CA ASP A 31 -1.56 4.78 16.22
C ASP A 31 -2.73 5.75 16.45
N LEU A 32 -3.96 5.26 16.47
CA LEU A 32 -5.12 6.08 16.82
C LEU A 32 -4.98 6.69 18.21
N MET A 33 -4.49 5.92 19.19
CA MET A 33 -4.29 6.39 20.55
C MET A 33 -3.23 7.48 20.65
N ASN A 34 -2.18 7.37 19.83
CA ASN A 34 -1.08 8.33 19.76
C ASN A 34 -1.47 9.64 19.07
N PHE A 35 -2.05 9.55 17.87
CA PHE A 35 -2.28 10.70 17.00
C PHE A 35 -3.69 11.29 17.18
N GLY A 36 -4.66 10.50 17.64
CA GLY A 36 -6.05 10.93 17.79
C GLY A 36 -6.75 11.13 16.46
N ASP A 37 -6.29 10.45 15.41
CA ASP A 37 -6.82 10.54 14.04
C ASP A 37 -6.90 9.12 13.44
N LEU A 38 -8.12 8.72 13.05
CA LEU A 38 -8.38 7.40 12.50
C LEU A 38 -7.85 7.27 11.06
N GLU A 39 -7.95 8.31 10.23
CA GLU A 39 -7.46 8.24 8.86
C GLU A 39 -5.94 8.13 8.83
N HIS A 40 -5.27 8.87 9.72
CA HIS A 40 -3.82 8.74 9.89
C HIS A 40 -3.43 7.34 10.39
N ALA A 41 -4.17 6.78 11.36
CA ALA A 41 -3.91 5.42 11.86
C ALA A 41 -4.12 4.35 10.78
N LEU A 42 -5.18 4.47 9.97
CA LEU A 42 -5.44 3.59 8.83
C LEU A 42 -4.33 3.68 7.79
N ARG A 43 -3.91 4.89 7.41
CA ARG A 43 -2.81 5.10 6.47
C ARG A 43 -1.51 4.48 6.97
N ASN A 44 -1.17 4.67 8.25
CA ASN A 44 0.03 4.05 8.83
C ASN A 44 -0.05 2.51 8.84
N LEU A 45 -1.24 1.96 9.10
CA LEU A 45 -1.46 0.52 9.04
C LEU A 45 -1.25 -0.01 7.60
N LEU A 46 -1.87 0.61 6.60
CA LEU A 46 -1.72 0.24 5.19
C LEU A 46 -0.27 0.36 4.71
N GLN A 47 0.45 1.41 5.13
CA GLN A 47 1.86 1.59 4.77
C GLN A 47 2.77 0.53 5.40
N ARG A 48 2.59 0.23 6.69
CA ARG A 48 3.48 -0.66 7.47
C ARG A 48 3.15 -2.14 7.31
N GLY A 49 1.90 -2.45 6.98
CA GLY A 49 1.32 -3.78 7.13
C GLY A 49 1.01 -4.12 8.58
N MET A 50 0.57 -5.35 8.82
CA MET A 50 0.22 -5.88 10.14
C MET A 50 0.89 -7.22 10.43
N ARG A 51 0.91 -7.63 11.69
CA ARG A 51 1.35 -8.96 12.08
C ARG A 51 0.13 -9.79 12.44
N ASN A 52 0.06 -10.98 11.88
CA ASN A 52 -0.98 -11.95 12.21
C ASN A 52 -0.62 -12.66 13.53
N PRO A 53 -1.60 -13.25 14.23
CA PRO A 53 -1.41 -13.94 15.52
C PRO A 53 -0.45 -15.13 15.43
N MET A 54 -0.32 -15.72 14.25
CA MET A 54 0.64 -16.81 13.97
C MET A 54 2.09 -16.31 13.93
N GLY A 55 2.31 -15.00 13.96
CA GLY A 55 3.63 -14.37 13.94
C GLY A 55 4.08 -13.93 12.54
N ASP A 56 3.34 -14.33 11.51
CA ASP A 56 3.60 -13.93 10.14
C ASP A 56 3.28 -12.45 9.93
N ARG A 57 4.15 -11.76 9.18
CA ARG A 57 3.99 -10.34 8.87
C ARG A 57 3.30 -10.22 7.52
N MET A 58 2.08 -9.69 7.53
CA MET A 58 1.44 -9.18 6.33
C MET A 58 2.20 -7.94 5.86
N GLN A 59 2.53 -7.93 4.57
CA GLN A 59 3.25 -6.85 3.93
C GLN A 59 2.35 -5.61 3.79
N GLY A 60 2.93 -4.43 3.93
CA GLY A 60 2.24 -3.17 3.64
C GLY A 60 2.64 -2.61 2.28
N LEU A 61 2.03 -1.47 1.91
CA LEU A 61 2.39 -0.74 0.69
C LEU A 61 3.88 -0.37 0.63
N ARG A 62 4.55 -0.14 1.77
CA ARG A 62 6.00 0.10 1.78
C ARG A 62 6.81 -1.12 1.40
N ASP A 63 6.37 -2.30 1.82
CA ASP A 63 7.08 -3.53 1.52
C ASP A 63 6.94 -3.87 0.03
N LEU A 64 5.73 -3.71 -0.55
CA LEU A 64 5.49 -3.85 -1.99
C LEU A 64 6.33 -2.85 -2.82
N LEU A 65 6.31 -1.57 -2.42
CA LEU A 65 7.14 -0.54 -3.06
C LEU A 65 8.64 -0.87 -2.98
N GLN A 66 9.09 -1.42 -1.85
CA GLN A 66 10.48 -1.83 -1.69
C GLN A 66 10.84 -3.01 -2.60
N GLN A 67 9.96 -4.00 -2.74
CA GLN A 67 10.13 -5.13 -3.67
C GLN A 67 10.20 -4.65 -5.12
N LEU A 68 9.27 -3.78 -5.53
CA LEU A 68 9.25 -3.17 -6.86
C LEU A 68 10.57 -2.44 -7.17
N ARG A 69 11.01 -1.59 -6.26
CA ARG A 69 12.31 -0.88 -6.39
C ARG A 69 13.49 -1.84 -6.46
N GLN A 70 13.45 -2.94 -5.72
CA GLN A 70 14.49 -3.97 -5.73
C GLN A 70 14.51 -4.71 -7.07
N GLN A 71 13.35 -5.10 -7.61
CA GLN A 71 13.24 -5.78 -8.89
C GLN A 71 13.67 -4.89 -10.05
N ARG A 72 13.26 -3.61 -10.07
CA ARG A 72 13.74 -2.63 -11.04
C ARG A 72 15.26 -2.53 -11.01
N ARG A 73 15.84 -2.39 -9.81
CA ARG A 73 17.29 -2.32 -9.65
C ARG A 73 18.00 -3.59 -10.13
N GLN A 74 17.43 -4.76 -9.86
CA GLN A 74 17.98 -6.03 -10.33
C GLN A 74 18.04 -6.09 -11.86
N LYS A 75 16.97 -5.65 -12.55
CA LYS A 75 16.97 -5.54 -14.02
C LYS A 75 18.06 -4.58 -14.53
N LEU A 76 18.21 -3.41 -13.91
CA LEU A 76 19.25 -2.42 -14.29
C LEU A 76 20.69 -2.91 -14.03
N ASP A 77 20.90 -3.68 -12.97
CA ASP A 77 22.19 -4.23 -12.59
C ASP A 77 22.54 -5.51 -13.39
N GLN A 78 21.59 -6.12 -14.11
CA GLN A 78 21.79 -7.36 -14.87
C GLN A 78 22.23 -7.11 -16.32
N TYR A 79 21.59 -6.16 -17.01
CA TYR A 79 21.75 -5.98 -18.45
C TYR A 79 22.66 -4.81 -18.86
N ASN A 80 23.29 -4.95 -20.03
CA ASN A 80 24.09 -3.92 -20.69
C ASN A 80 23.41 -3.43 -21.98
N LEU A 81 22.86 -2.23 -21.99
CA LEU A 81 22.26 -1.66 -23.20
C LEU A 81 23.24 -1.30 -24.31
N ALA A 82 24.52 -1.06 -24.00
CA ALA A 82 25.50 -0.72 -25.03
C ALA A 82 25.67 -1.86 -26.04
N SER A 83 25.48 -3.11 -25.59
CA SER A 83 25.58 -4.33 -26.41
C SER A 83 24.58 -4.37 -27.57
N VAL A 84 23.41 -3.71 -27.44
CA VAL A 84 22.37 -3.69 -28.49
C VAL A 84 22.92 -3.13 -29.79
N PHE A 85 23.69 -2.05 -29.69
CA PHE A 85 24.29 -1.42 -30.86
C PHE A 85 25.49 -2.22 -31.38
N GLU A 86 26.26 -2.82 -30.47
CA GLU A 86 27.39 -3.70 -30.82
C GLU A 86 26.91 -4.94 -31.59
N ASP A 87 25.74 -5.51 -31.27
CA ASP A 87 25.13 -6.63 -32.03
C ASP A 87 24.79 -6.23 -33.47
N ILE A 88 24.19 -5.05 -33.67
CA ILE A 88 23.89 -4.54 -35.02
C ILE A 88 25.17 -4.37 -35.83
N GLN A 89 26.22 -3.79 -35.23
CA GLN A 89 27.52 -3.63 -35.88
C GLN A 89 28.14 -4.98 -36.25
N LYS A 90 28.13 -5.93 -35.31
CA LYS A 90 28.67 -7.27 -35.51
C LYS A 90 27.96 -8.02 -36.64
N ARG A 91 26.62 -7.95 -36.69
CA ARG A 91 25.83 -8.54 -37.79
C ARG A 91 26.19 -7.92 -39.14
N LEU A 92 26.42 -6.61 -39.20
CA LEU A 92 26.84 -5.93 -40.43
C LEU A 92 28.25 -6.34 -40.85
N ASP A 93 29.18 -6.43 -39.91
CA ASP A 93 30.55 -6.85 -40.19
C ASP A 93 30.57 -8.32 -40.67
N ASP A 94 29.79 -9.21 -40.06
CA ASP A 94 29.62 -10.59 -40.53
C ASP A 94 29.08 -10.66 -41.97
N ILE A 95 28.09 -9.82 -42.33
CA ILE A 95 27.55 -9.73 -43.70
C ILE A 95 28.65 -9.30 -44.68
N MET A 96 29.44 -8.29 -44.31
CA MET A 96 30.53 -7.80 -45.14
C MET A 96 31.67 -8.82 -45.28
N GLU A 97 32.01 -9.54 -44.21
CA GLU A 97 33.02 -10.61 -44.24
C GLU A 97 32.60 -11.76 -45.17
N LEU A 98 31.33 -12.17 -45.14
CA LEU A 98 30.80 -13.19 -46.04
C LEU A 98 30.87 -12.75 -47.51
N GLU A 99 30.42 -11.53 -47.83
CA GLU A 99 30.45 -11.03 -49.21
C GLU A 99 31.89 -10.83 -49.70
N THR A 100 32.77 -10.23 -48.88
CA THR A 100 34.18 -10.05 -49.25
C THR A 100 34.91 -11.38 -49.44
N GLY A 101 34.64 -12.37 -48.60
CA GLY A 101 35.16 -13.74 -48.76
C GLY A 101 34.70 -14.40 -50.06
N THR A 102 33.42 -14.26 -50.42
CA THR A 102 32.90 -14.78 -51.69
C THR A 102 33.44 -14.02 -52.90
N LEU A 103 33.60 -12.70 -52.82
CA LEU A 103 34.26 -11.89 -53.84
C LEU A 103 35.71 -12.34 -54.06
N ASP A 104 36.47 -12.57 -52.98
CA ASP A 104 37.87 -13.00 -53.07
C ASP A 104 38.02 -14.39 -53.69
N ARG A 105 37.13 -15.33 -53.34
CA ARG A 105 37.09 -16.66 -53.98
C ARG A 105 36.78 -16.54 -55.47
N LYS A 106 35.75 -15.78 -55.85
CA LYS A 106 35.37 -15.58 -57.27
C LYS A 106 36.44 -14.84 -58.08
N LEU A 107 37.16 -13.91 -57.44
CA LEU A 107 38.28 -13.20 -58.06
C LEU A 107 39.48 -14.14 -58.30
N ALA A 108 39.78 -15.03 -57.35
CA ALA A 108 40.82 -16.04 -57.51
C ALA A 108 40.48 -17.04 -58.63
N GLU A 109 39.23 -17.48 -58.73
CA GLU A 109 38.73 -18.33 -59.82
C GLU A 109 38.81 -17.64 -61.18
N ALA A 110 38.45 -16.36 -61.27
CA ALA A 110 38.58 -15.60 -62.52
C ALA A 110 40.05 -15.42 -62.94
N ARG A 111 40.96 -15.18 -61.99
CA ARG A 111 42.39 -15.02 -62.27
C ARG A 111 43.07 -16.32 -62.70
N SER A 112 42.66 -17.46 -62.14
CA SER A 112 43.18 -18.77 -62.56
C SER A 112 42.72 -19.14 -63.96
N GLN A 113 41.48 -18.82 -64.33
CA GLN A 113 40.95 -19.02 -65.69
C GLN A 113 41.59 -18.10 -66.74
N LEU A 114 42.07 -16.91 -66.34
CA LEU A 114 42.78 -15.96 -67.21
C LEU A 114 44.29 -16.22 -67.34
N GLY A 115 44.82 -17.24 -66.65
CA GLY A 115 46.25 -17.57 -66.69
C GLY A 115 47.16 -16.54 -66.01
N GLU A 116 46.61 -15.64 -65.18
CA GLU A 116 47.35 -14.57 -64.49
C GLU A 116 47.86 -14.97 -63.09
N GLY A 117 47.89 -16.28 -62.77
CA GLY A 117 48.39 -16.80 -61.50
C GLY A 117 49.65 -17.67 -61.67
N GLU A 118 50.62 -17.53 -60.77
CA GLU A 118 51.77 -18.43 -60.67
C GLU A 118 51.29 -19.90 -60.56
N ASN A 119 51.81 -20.74 -61.46
CA ASN A 119 51.78 -22.21 -61.49
C ASN A 119 51.00 -22.94 -60.37
N PRO A 120 49.90 -23.63 -60.72
CA PRO A 120 49.45 -24.83 -60.03
C PRO A 120 49.80 -26.09 -60.85
N LEU A 121 51.07 -26.26 -61.21
CA LEU A 121 51.63 -27.58 -61.54
C LEU A 121 51.94 -28.33 -60.23
N GLN A 122 50.92 -28.64 -59.42
CA GLN A 122 50.97 -29.65 -58.33
C GLN A 122 49.63 -29.70 -57.57
N ALA A 123 48.57 -30.20 -58.19
CA ALA A 123 47.47 -30.91 -57.54
C ALA A 123 46.38 -31.19 -58.57
N PHE A 124 46.58 -32.19 -59.44
CA PHE A 124 45.54 -33.04 -60.04
C PHE A 124 46.21 -33.95 -61.09
N GLU A 125 47.25 -34.68 -60.68
CA GLU A 125 47.53 -36.00 -61.25
C GLU A 125 46.83 -37.00 -60.32
N GLU A 126 45.56 -37.28 -60.60
CA GLU A 126 44.90 -38.57 -60.43
C GLU A 126 43.37 -38.42 -60.49
N ALA A 127 42.74 -39.36 -61.19
CA ALA A 127 41.30 -39.61 -61.32
C ALA A 127 40.50 -38.80 -62.35
N VAL A 128 40.66 -39.18 -63.62
CA VAL A 128 39.49 -39.34 -64.51
C VAL A 128 39.13 -40.83 -64.52
N PRO A 129 37.84 -41.18 -64.37
CA PRO A 129 37.20 -41.89 -65.47
C PRO A 129 36.01 -41.12 -66.03
N GLU A 130 35.88 -41.22 -67.34
CA GLU A 130 34.79 -40.79 -68.19
C GLU A 130 33.42 -41.27 -67.67
N GLU A 131 32.41 -40.40 -67.71
CA GLU A 131 31.13 -40.74 -68.33
C GLU A 131 30.23 -39.51 -68.55
N ALA A 132 29.97 -39.25 -69.83
CA ALA A 132 28.75 -38.76 -70.48
C ALA A 132 27.86 -37.68 -69.82
N GLY A 133 27.63 -36.59 -70.58
CA GLY A 133 26.32 -35.94 -70.61
C GLY A 133 26.27 -34.45 -70.92
N SER A 134 26.44 -34.09 -72.20
CA SER A 134 25.90 -32.89 -72.88
C SER A 134 25.91 -31.54 -72.14
N GLN A 135 26.78 -30.61 -72.55
CA GLN A 135 26.45 -29.18 -72.67
C GLN A 135 27.51 -28.43 -73.50
N GLN A 136 27.03 -27.43 -74.25
CA GLN A 136 27.67 -26.59 -75.27
C GLN A 136 29.18 -26.34 -75.16
N GLU A 137 29.90 -26.51 -76.26
CA GLU A 137 31.25 -25.95 -76.49
C GLU A 137 31.18 -24.41 -76.39
N THR A 138 31.45 -23.85 -75.22
CA THR A 138 31.89 -22.45 -75.10
C THR A 138 33.32 -22.37 -75.61
N THR A 139 33.56 -21.51 -76.60
CA THR A 139 34.90 -21.31 -77.17
C THR A 139 35.85 -20.82 -76.07
N GLU A 140 37.14 -21.23 -76.04
CA GLU A 140 38.12 -20.75 -75.03
C GLU A 140 38.16 -19.21 -74.94
N GLU A 141 37.97 -18.53 -76.08
CA GLU A 141 37.86 -17.06 -76.14
C GLU A 141 36.61 -16.51 -75.43
N GLU A 142 35.49 -17.24 -75.42
CA GLU A 142 34.27 -16.82 -74.72
C GLU A 142 34.40 -17.02 -73.21
N SER A 143 35.04 -18.11 -72.78
CA SER A 143 35.36 -18.35 -71.36
C SER A 143 36.30 -17.28 -70.79
N GLN A 144 37.34 -16.91 -71.54
CA GLN A 144 38.26 -15.83 -71.15
C GLN A 144 37.57 -14.46 -71.08
N ARG A 145 36.70 -14.12 -72.04
CA ARG A 145 35.91 -12.87 -71.99
C ARG A 145 34.99 -12.83 -70.78
N LEU A 146 34.37 -13.95 -70.44
CA LEU A 146 33.46 -14.06 -69.30
C LEU A 146 34.21 -13.94 -67.97
N ALA A 147 35.41 -14.54 -67.87
CA ALA A 147 36.30 -14.38 -66.72
C ALA A 147 36.81 -12.93 -66.58
N GLU A 148 37.16 -12.23 -67.66
CA GLU A 148 37.52 -10.80 -67.65
C GLU A 148 36.37 -9.91 -67.18
N MET A 149 35.14 -10.19 -67.64
CA MET A 149 33.95 -9.46 -67.19
C MET A 149 33.68 -9.71 -65.71
N LEU A 150 33.76 -10.97 -65.26
CA LEU A 150 33.56 -11.33 -63.86
C LEU A 150 34.62 -10.68 -62.97
N LYS A 151 35.89 -10.68 -63.37
CA LYS A 151 36.98 -9.97 -62.69
C LYS A 151 36.67 -8.48 -62.53
N LYS A 152 36.26 -7.79 -63.61
CA LYS A 152 35.89 -6.36 -63.55
C LYS A 152 34.69 -6.09 -62.65
N VAL A 153 33.68 -6.96 -62.67
CA VAL A 153 32.50 -6.84 -61.81
C VAL A 153 32.88 -7.04 -60.34
N VAL A 154 33.69 -8.04 -60.02
CA VAL A 154 34.15 -8.33 -58.66
C VAL A 154 35.03 -7.20 -58.13
N GLU A 155 35.99 -6.71 -58.92
CA GLU A 155 36.86 -5.58 -58.52
C GLU A 155 36.04 -4.31 -58.26
N LYS A 156 35.03 -4.03 -59.10
CA LYS A 156 34.11 -2.90 -58.90
C LYS A 156 33.29 -3.07 -57.61
N LYS A 157 32.75 -4.26 -57.36
CA LYS A 157 31.97 -4.56 -56.13
C LYS A 157 32.83 -4.48 -54.87
N LYS A 158 34.08 -4.95 -54.92
CA LYS A 158 35.03 -4.83 -53.81
C LYS A 158 35.39 -3.38 -53.51
N GLN A 159 35.53 -2.55 -54.55
CA GLN A 159 35.76 -1.13 -54.38
C GLN A 159 34.52 -0.42 -53.80
N GLN A 160 33.31 -0.79 -54.23
CA GLN A 160 32.06 -0.28 -53.64
C GLN A 160 31.95 -0.59 -52.15
N LEU A 161 32.33 -1.81 -51.72
CA LEU A 161 32.34 -2.17 -50.29
C LEU A 161 33.41 -1.41 -49.51
N ALA A 162 34.57 -1.14 -50.09
CA ALA A 162 35.66 -0.39 -49.46
C ALA A 162 35.36 1.11 -49.31
N ASP A 163 34.52 1.68 -50.19
CA ASP A 163 34.09 3.07 -50.16
C ASP A 163 32.90 3.32 -49.19
N LEU A 164 32.39 2.28 -48.52
CA LEU A 164 31.31 2.41 -47.54
C LEU A 164 31.78 3.18 -46.29
N PRO A 165 30.91 4.02 -45.69
CA PRO A 165 31.19 4.66 -44.40
C PRO A 165 31.46 3.63 -43.29
N GLU A 166 32.28 3.98 -42.29
CA GLU A 166 32.57 3.08 -41.16
C GLU A 166 31.41 2.96 -40.16
N ASP A 167 30.48 3.92 -40.14
CA ASP A 167 29.31 3.90 -39.27
C ASP A 167 28.22 2.94 -39.75
N ALA A 168 27.49 2.34 -38.80
CA ALA A 168 26.47 1.33 -39.09
C ALA A 168 25.34 1.85 -40.01
N GLY A 169 24.94 3.11 -39.83
CA GLY A 169 23.94 3.78 -40.67
C GLY A 169 24.37 3.86 -42.13
N GLY A 170 25.60 4.34 -42.37
CA GLY A 170 26.20 4.42 -43.69
C GLY A 170 26.39 3.07 -44.36
N LYS A 171 26.83 2.03 -43.62
CA LYS A 171 26.95 0.65 -44.15
C LYS A 171 25.59 0.09 -44.59
N VAL A 172 24.58 0.19 -43.74
CA VAL A 172 23.21 -0.28 -44.05
C VAL A 172 22.66 0.41 -45.29
N LYS A 173 22.91 1.71 -45.45
CA LYS A 173 22.48 2.50 -46.60
C LYS A 173 23.18 2.10 -47.88
N GLY A 174 24.50 1.96 -47.85
CA GLY A 174 25.26 1.58 -49.05
C GLY A 174 25.00 0.13 -49.48
N LEU A 175 24.60 -0.75 -48.56
CA LEU A 175 24.20 -2.13 -48.84
C LEU A 175 22.75 -2.27 -49.36
N GLN A 176 21.91 -1.24 -49.25
CA GLN A 176 20.50 -1.31 -49.66
C GLN A 176 20.34 -1.48 -51.18
N ASP A 177 21.12 -0.74 -51.95
CA ASP A 177 21.16 -0.83 -53.42
C ASP A 177 22.24 -1.80 -53.90
N TYR A 178 22.84 -2.59 -52.99
CA TYR A 178 23.93 -3.50 -53.30
C TYR A 178 23.39 -4.87 -53.72
N GLU A 179 23.78 -5.32 -54.91
CA GLU A 179 23.52 -6.68 -55.35
C GLU A 179 24.55 -7.64 -54.75
N PHE A 180 24.13 -8.45 -53.77
CA PHE A 180 25.00 -9.48 -53.18
C PHE A 180 25.34 -10.59 -54.17
N MET A 181 26.59 -11.06 -54.15
CA MET A 181 26.99 -12.27 -54.87
C MET A 181 26.94 -13.52 -53.99
N ASP A 182 27.02 -13.34 -52.68
CA ASP A 182 26.84 -14.39 -51.70
C ASP A 182 25.36 -14.49 -51.26
N PRO A 183 24.71 -15.65 -51.45
CA PRO A 183 23.30 -15.83 -51.09
C PRO A 183 23.08 -15.84 -49.56
N GLU A 184 24.08 -16.21 -48.76
CA GLU A 184 24.00 -16.19 -47.30
C GLU A 184 24.12 -14.76 -46.77
N ALA A 185 25.03 -13.95 -47.33
CA ALA A 185 25.14 -12.53 -46.99
C ALA A 185 23.84 -11.76 -47.34
N ALA A 186 23.24 -12.06 -48.49
CA ALA A 186 21.96 -11.50 -48.91
C ALA A 186 20.83 -11.85 -47.91
N ALA A 187 20.75 -13.11 -47.49
CA ALA A 187 19.75 -13.57 -46.54
C ALA A 187 19.91 -12.91 -45.16
N LYS A 188 21.15 -12.82 -44.63
CA LYS A 188 21.43 -12.16 -43.36
C LYS A 188 21.15 -10.65 -43.40
N TYR A 189 21.43 -9.98 -44.50
CA TYR A 189 21.07 -8.57 -44.68
C TYR A 189 19.55 -8.37 -44.68
N GLN A 190 18.81 -9.24 -45.38
CA GLN A 190 17.35 -9.21 -45.35
C GLN A 190 16.78 -9.45 -43.95
N GLU A 191 17.36 -10.39 -43.19
CA GLU A 191 16.99 -10.66 -41.79
C GLU A 191 17.22 -9.44 -40.89
N LEU A 192 18.40 -8.80 -40.98
CA LEU A 192 18.69 -7.57 -40.23
C LEU A 192 17.70 -6.45 -40.59
N MET A 193 17.41 -6.30 -41.88
CA MET A 193 16.44 -5.31 -42.36
C MET A 193 15.03 -5.59 -41.87
N GLN A 194 14.62 -6.85 -41.83
CA GLN A 194 13.32 -7.26 -41.32
C GLN A 194 13.21 -6.99 -39.81
N MET A 195 14.26 -7.28 -39.04
CA MET A 195 14.31 -6.99 -37.61
C MET A 195 14.20 -5.49 -37.31
N LEU A 196 14.96 -4.64 -38.02
CA LEU A 196 14.86 -3.18 -37.85
C LEU A 196 13.48 -2.62 -38.21
N LYS A 197 12.87 -3.12 -39.30
CA LYS A 197 11.49 -2.77 -39.69
C LYS A 197 10.50 -3.21 -38.62
N GLN A 198 10.67 -4.39 -38.06
CA GLN A 198 9.83 -4.93 -37.01
C GLN A 198 9.93 -4.08 -35.73
N THR A 199 11.14 -3.76 -35.26
CA THR A 199 11.32 -2.93 -34.05
C THR A 199 10.63 -1.56 -34.17
N MET A 200 10.72 -0.93 -35.34
CA MET A 200 10.06 0.36 -35.57
C MET A 200 8.53 0.24 -35.46
N MET A 201 7.95 -0.86 -35.96
CA MET A 201 6.51 -1.10 -35.93
C MET A 201 6.01 -1.52 -34.54
N ASP A 202 6.78 -2.38 -33.84
CA ASP A 202 6.50 -2.83 -32.48
C ASP A 202 6.44 -1.65 -31.49
N GLY A 203 7.21 -0.58 -31.76
CA GLY A 203 7.16 0.67 -30.98
C GLY A 203 5.83 1.43 -31.05
N PHE A 204 4.95 1.10 -32.00
CA PHE A 204 3.59 1.67 -32.09
C PHE A 204 2.51 0.61 -31.86
N PHE A 205 2.73 -0.64 -32.27
CA PHE A 205 1.74 -1.71 -32.22
C PHE A 205 2.35 -3.03 -31.74
N LYS A 206 2.08 -3.41 -30.49
CA LYS A 206 2.70 -4.56 -29.79
C LYS A 206 2.41 -5.93 -30.45
N ASP A 207 1.25 -6.09 -31.09
CA ASP A 207 0.75 -7.39 -31.56
C ASP A 207 0.74 -7.57 -33.10
N LEU A 208 1.37 -6.66 -33.85
CA LEU A 208 1.44 -6.72 -35.32
C LEU A 208 2.45 -7.75 -35.86
N GLN A 209 2.94 -8.64 -34.99
CA GLN A 209 4.06 -9.56 -35.21
C GLN A 209 3.82 -10.58 -36.34
N GLN A 210 2.60 -11.09 -36.47
CA GLN A 210 2.29 -12.19 -37.43
C GLN A 210 1.95 -11.70 -38.84
N GLN A 211 1.51 -10.45 -38.99
CA GLN A 211 1.09 -9.91 -40.29
C GLN A 211 2.24 -9.18 -41.02
N ILE A 212 3.22 -8.63 -40.29
CA ILE A 212 4.36 -7.88 -40.87
C ILE A 212 5.26 -8.75 -41.76
N ALA A 213 5.45 -10.02 -41.40
CA ALA A 213 6.39 -10.90 -42.11
C ALA A 213 6.04 -11.14 -43.60
N ASN A 214 4.80 -10.86 -44.02
CA ASN A 214 4.32 -11.05 -45.40
C ASN A 214 3.45 -9.90 -45.93
N MET A 215 3.64 -8.66 -45.46
CA MET A 215 2.82 -7.52 -45.92
C MET A 215 2.97 -7.29 -47.43
N SER A 216 1.84 -7.25 -48.13
CA SER A 216 1.75 -6.86 -49.53
C SER A 216 1.78 -5.32 -49.68
N PRO A 217 2.04 -4.79 -50.89
CA PRO A 217 1.90 -3.35 -51.16
C PRO A 217 0.49 -2.81 -50.85
N GLU A 218 -0.53 -3.66 -50.90
CA GLU A 218 -1.92 -3.33 -50.57
C GLU A 218 -2.11 -3.16 -49.04
N ASP A 219 -1.44 -4.00 -48.24
CA ASP A 219 -1.46 -3.91 -46.77
C ASP A 219 -0.75 -2.64 -46.28
N MET A 220 0.36 -2.25 -46.93
CA MET A 220 1.02 -0.96 -46.69
C MET A 220 0.13 0.23 -47.09
N ALA A 221 -0.65 0.07 -48.16
CA ALA A 221 -1.80 0.88 -48.54
C ALA A 221 -2.69 1.24 -47.35
N ARG A 222 -3.21 0.17 -46.76
CA ARG A 222 -4.20 0.18 -45.68
C ARG A 222 -3.65 0.71 -44.37
N MET A 223 -2.39 0.39 -44.04
CA MET A 223 -1.74 0.90 -42.83
C MET A 223 -1.54 2.41 -42.87
N LYS A 224 -1.22 2.98 -44.05
CA LYS A 224 -1.17 4.44 -44.22
C LYS A 224 -2.51 5.10 -43.98
N GLU A 225 -3.58 4.51 -44.51
CA GLU A 225 -4.94 5.01 -44.29
C GLU A 225 -5.34 4.92 -42.81
N MET A 226 -4.96 3.84 -42.13
CA MET A 226 -5.17 3.68 -40.69
C MET A 226 -4.45 4.77 -39.88
N MET A 227 -3.17 5.02 -40.15
CA MET A 227 -2.39 6.06 -39.46
C MET A 227 -2.98 7.46 -39.67
N HIS A 228 -3.45 7.74 -40.90
CA HIS A 228 -4.14 8.98 -41.22
C HIS A 228 -5.44 9.14 -40.43
N ASP A 229 -6.30 8.12 -40.44
CA ASP A 229 -7.57 8.12 -39.70
C ASP A 229 -7.32 8.24 -38.18
N LEU A 230 -6.27 7.61 -37.67
CA LEU A 230 -5.84 7.72 -36.27
C LEU A 230 -5.39 9.13 -35.92
N ASN A 231 -4.53 9.76 -36.73
CA ASN A 231 -4.11 11.15 -36.54
C ASN A 231 -5.29 12.12 -36.52
N GLN A 232 -6.29 11.88 -37.37
CA GLN A 232 -7.52 12.64 -37.38
C GLN A 232 -8.30 12.47 -36.06
N MET A 233 -8.44 11.24 -35.56
CA MET A 233 -9.10 10.97 -34.26
C MET A 233 -8.37 11.62 -33.08
N LEU A 234 -7.03 11.57 -33.05
CA LEU A 234 -6.23 12.22 -32.01
C LEU A 234 -6.39 13.73 -32.05
N SER A 235 -6.41 14.32 -33.25
CA SER A 235 -6.65 15.74 -33.46
C SER A 235 -8.04 16.17 -32.99
N GLU A 236 -9.07 15.37 -33.30
CA GLU A 236 -10.44 15.60 -32.83
C GLU A 236 -10.54 15.54 -31.30
N LYS A 237 -9.89 14.55 -30.67
CA LYS A 237 -9.83 14.43 -29.22
C LYS A 237 -9.15 15.62 -28.55
N MET A 238 -8.02 16.08 -29.10
CA MET A 238 -7.33 17.28 -28.61
C MET A 238 -8.17 18.56 -28.77
N ALA A 239 -9.06 18.60 -29.77
CA ALA A 239 -10.02 19.69 -29.96
C ALA A 239 -11.25 19.58 -29.01
N GLY A 240 -11.32 18.54 -28.18
CA GLY A 240 -12.44 18.28 -27.25
C GLY A 240 -13.65 17.59 -27.89
N GLY A 241 -13.49 16.97 -29.06
CA GLY A 241 -14.52 16.15 -29.71
C GLY A 241 -14.53 14.69 -29.22
N GLU A 242 -15.56 13.94 -29.64
CA GLU A 242 -15.69 12.49 -29.40
C GLU A 242 -15.44 11.73 -30.72
N PRO A 243 -14.18 11.31 -30.98
CA PRO A 243 -13.85 10.58 -32.20
C PRO A 243 -14.54 9.21 -32.28
N ASN A 244 -14.89 8.78 -33.49
CA ASN A 244 -15.61 7.53 -33.75
C ASN A 244 -14.68 6.31 -33.74
N PHE A 245 -14.34 5.83 -32.54
CA PHE A 245 -13.48 4.65 -32.36
C PHE A 245 -14.13 3.34 -32.87
N ASP A 246 -15.44 3.17 -32.71
CA ASP A 246 -16.15 1.97 -33.19
C ASP A 246 -16.02 1.81 -34.70
N GLY A 247 -16.15 2.92 -35.45
CA GLY A 247 -15.96 2.91 -36.91
C GLY A 247 -14.51 2.67 -37.33
N PHE A 248 -13.54 3.11 -36.53
CA PHE A 248 -12.13 2.79 -36.73
C PHE A 248 -11.87 1.29 -36.57
N MET A 249 -12.41 0.69 -35.51
CA MET A 249 -12.29 -0.75 -35.25
C MET A 249 -13.04 -1.60 -36.27
N GLU A 250 -14.17 -1.13 -36.81
CA GLU A 250 -14.85 -1.82 -37.92
C GLU A 250 -13.99 -1.87 -39.20
N LYS A 251 -13.18 -0.83 -39.44
CA LYS A 251 -12.34 -0.70 -40.63
C LYS A 251 -10.95 -1.36 -40.49
N TYR A 252 -10.39 -1.37 -39.29
CA TYR A 252 -8.99 -1.77 -39.03
C TYR A 252 -8.81 -2.78 -37.90
N GLY A 253 -9.87 -3.24 -37.23
CA GLY A 253 -9.78 -4.10 -36.05
C GLY A 253 -9.06 -5.44 -36.28
N ASP A 254 -9.05 -5.94 -37.51
CA ASP A 254 -8.32 -7.15 -37.92
C ASP A 254 -6.79 -7.00 -37.93
N LEU A 255 -6.28 -5.77 -37.82
CA LEU A 255 -4.85 -5.48 -37.72
C LEU A 255 -4.34 -5.55 -36.27
N PHE A 256 -5.22 -5.58 -35.27
CA PHE A 256 -4.88 -5.56 -33.84
C PHE A 256 -4.81 -6.95 -33.18
N GLY A 257 -4.89 -8.03 -33.95
CA GLY A 257 -4.66 -9.40 -33.46
C GLY A 257 -5.71 -9.89 -32.43
N ASP A 258 -5.25 -10.75 -31.51
CA ASP A 258 -6.10 -11.45 -30.54
C ASP A 258 -6.53 -10.58 -29.35
N ASN A 259 -5.89 -9.43 -29.13
CA ASN A 259 -6.17 -8.55 -27.99
C ASN A 259 -6.34 -7.07 -28.44
N PRO A 260 -7.39 -6.75 -29.20
CA PRO A 260 -7.62 -5.40 -29.69
C PRO A 260 -7.98 -4.43 -28.56
N PRO A 261 -7.57 -3.15 -28.67
CA PRO A 261 -7.94 -2.11 -27.71
C PRO A 261 -9.46 -1.91 -27.69
N GLN A 262 -10.03 -1.78 -26.48
CA GLN A 262 -11.48 -1.63 -26.29
C GLN A 262 -11.96 -0.20 -26.53
N ASN A 263 -11.07 0.78 -26.37
CA ASN A 263 -11.39 2.18 -26.57
C ASN A 263 -10.15 2.98 -27.03
N LEU A 264 -10.39 4.23 -27.45
CA LEU A 264 -9.31 5.11 -27.94
C LEU A 264 -8.30 5.47 -26.83
N ASP A 265 -8.70 5.54 -25.56
CA ASP A 265 -7.78 5.81 -24.44
C ASP A 265 -6.76 4.68 -24.29
N GLU A 266 -7.21 3.43 -24.32
CA GLU A 266 -6.36 2.24 -24.24
C GLU A 266 -5.39 2.16 -25.42
N LEU A 267 -5.85 2.44 -26.65
CA LEU A 267 -4.97 2.49 -27.82
C LEU A 267 -3.90 3.60 -27.67
N ILE A 268 -4.28 4.77 -27.15
CA ILE A 268 -3.33 5.86 -26.88
C ILE A 268 -2.30 5.43 -25.84
N GLU A 269 -2.73 4.80 -24.75
CA GLU A 269 -1.84 4.33 -23.68
C GLU A 269 -0.81 3.31 -24.22
N GLN A 270 -1.25 2.34 -25.02
CA GLN A 270 -0.37 1.35 -25.65
C GLN A 270 0.67 2.00 -26.56
N MET A 271 0.26 2.93 -27.44
CA MET A 271 1.19 3.63 -28.33
C MET A 271 2.17 4.53 -27.55
N GLN A 272 1.69 5.24 -26.52
CA GLN A 272 2.53 6.06 -25.67
C GLN A 272 3.56 5.22 -24.92
N ALA A 273 3.21 4.00 -24.49
CA ALA A 273 4.15 3.08 -23.86
C ALA A 273 5.25 2.64 -24.84
N GLY A 274 4.90 2.28 -26.09
CA GLY A 274 5.89 1.89 -27.09
C GLY A 274 6.85 3.02 -27.49
N ILE A 275 6.34 4.24 -27.70
CA ILE A 275 7.17 5.42 -27.98
C ILE A 275 8.06 5.76 -26.79
N ALA A 276 7.52 5.73 -25.58
CA ALA A 276 8.29 6.00 -24.38
C ALA A 276 9.40 4.97 -24.22
N ALA A 277 9.15 3.67 -24.47
CA ALA A 277 10.17 2.63 -24.38
C ALA A 277 11.31 2.88 -25.37
N MET A 278 10.99 3.29 -26.60
CA MET A 278 11.97 3.65 -27.62
C MET A 278 12.77 4.90 -27.22
N GLN A 279 12.11 5.94 -26.72
CA GLN A 279 12.79 7.15 -26.24
C GLN A 279 13.70 6.85 -25.04
N GLY A 280 13.24 6.05 -24.08
CA GLY A 280 14.01 5.61 -22.93
C GLY A 280 15.25 4.79 -23.33
N LEU A 281 15.13 3.93 -24.35
CA LEU A 281 16.25 3.23 -24.96
C LEU A 281 17.26 4.22 -25.55
N LEU A 282 16.79 5.14 -26.39
CA LEU A 282 17.64 6.15 -27.03
C LEU A 282 18.33 7.07 -26.01
N ASP A 283 17.65 7.45 -24.94
CA ASP A 283 18.18 8.28 -23.86
C ASP A 283 19.19 7.53 -22.97
N SER A 284 19.09 6.19 -22.92
CA SER A 284 19.99 5.34 -22.14
C SER A 284 21.23 4.90 -22.93
N LEU A 285 21.24 5.08 -24.26
CA LEU A 285 22.39 4.82 -25.12
C LEU A 285 23.41 5.97 -25.13
N PRO A 286 24.71 5.68 -25.37
CA PRO A 286 25.72 6.71 -25.60
C PRO A 286 25.33 7.67 -26.75
N PRO A 287 25.72 8.96 -26.70
CA PRO A 287 25.27 9.97 -27.68
C PRO A 287 25.54 9.62 -29.15
N GLU A 288 26.63 8.90 -29.43
CA GLU A 288 27.00 8.47 -30.78
C GLU A 288 26.11 7.31 -31.27
N ALA A 289 25.98 6.25 -30.46
CA ALA A 289 25.09 5.12 -30.74
C ALA A 289 23.62 5.55 -30.87
N ARG A 290 23.18 6.47 -30.01
CA ARG A 290 21.83 7.07 -30.08
C ARG A 290 21.57 7.72 -31.45
N ARG A 291 22.48 8.56 -31.94
CA ARG A 291 22.32 9.23 -33.24
C ARG A 291 22.28 8.23 -34.38
N GLN A 292 23.20 7.27 -34.37
CA GLN A 292 23.28 6.24 -35.40
C GLN A 292 22.03 5.35 -35.43
N LEU A 293 21.49 4.97 -34.27
CA LEU A 293 20.25 4.21 -34.19
C LEU A 293 19.04 5.05 -34.66
N GLN A 294 18.98 6.34 -34.32
CA GLN A 294 17.94 7.24 -34.83
C GLN A 294 17.98 7.35 -36.35
N ASP A 295 19.18 7.51 -36.93
CA ASP A 295 19.36 7.58 -38.38
C ASP A 295 18.94 6.27 -39.05
N LEU A 296 19.31 5.12 -38.46
CA LEU A 296 18.91 3.79 -38.94
C LEU A 296 17.39 3.58 -38.92
N LEU A 297 16.69 4.07 -37.90
CA LEU A 297 15.24 3.90 -37.76
C LEU A 297 14.45 4.87 -38.67
N MET A 298 14.91 6.12 -38.81
CA MET A 298 14.25 7.16 -39.61
C MET A 298 14.37 6.95 -41.13
N ASP A 299 15.50 6.41 -41.61
CA ASP A 299 15.78 6.27 -43.05
C ASP A 299 15.09 5.04 -43.68
N LYS A 300 14.40 4.20 -42.89
CA LYS A 300 13.83 2.91 -43.34
C LYS A 300 12.32 2.89 -43.57
N VAL A 301 11.67 4.04 -43.46
CA VAL A 301 10.31 4.23 -43.98
C VAL A 301 10.44 4.55 -45.47
N ASP A 302 10.36 3.52 -46.33
CA ASP A 302 10.43 3.67 -47.79
C ASP A 302 9.35 4.65 -48.36
N ASP A 303 8.32 4.93 -47.54
CA ASP A 303 7.15 5.80 -47.67
C ASP A 303 7.23 7.30 -47.25
N PRO A 304 7.43 8.33 -48.10
CA PRO A 304 7.43 9.74 -47.65
C PRO A 304 6.10 10.24 -47.07
N GLN A 305 4.98 9.59 -47.40
CA GLN A 305 3.68 9.88 -46.81
C GLN A 305 3.56 9.20 -45.44
N LEU A 306 3.93 7.92 -45.34
CA LEU A 306 3.92 7.20 -44.07
C LEU A 306 4.81 7.88 -43.02
N GLN A 307 5.98 8.39 -43.43
CA GLN A 307 6.88 9.12 -42.56
C GLN A 307 6.23 10.39 -41.97
N ARG A 308 5.43 11.11 -42.78
CA ARG A 308 4.70 12.30 -42.31
C ARG A 308 3.62 11.93 -41.30
N GLU A 309 2.85 10.88 -41.58
CA GLU A 309 1.81 10.39 -40.68
C GLU A 309 2.40 9.92 -39.34
N MET A 310 3.55 9.24 -39.35
CA MET A 310 4.26 8.83 -38.12
C MET A 310 4.79 10.02 -37.33
N GLN A 311 5.33 11.04 -38.00
CA GLN A 311 5.79 12.26 -37.31
C GLN A 311 4.63 13.02 -36.67
N GLU A 312 3.51 13.15 -37.38
CA GLU A 312 2.29 13.76 -36.85
C GLU A 312 1.74 12.97 -35.66
N LEU A 313 1.72 11.64 -35.75
CA LEU A 313 1.31 10.75 -34.66
C LEU A 313 2.19 10.95 -33.42
N ALA A 314 3.52 10.94 -33.59
CA ALA A 314 4.45 11.14 -32.49
C ALA A 314 4.25 12.51 -31.79
N ILE A 315 4.03 13.58 -32.56
CA ILE A 315 3.74 14.92 -32.02
C ILE A 315 2.41 14.92 -31.26
N ASN A 316 1.37 14.33 -31.83
CA ASN A 316 0.04 14.26 -31.21
C ASN A 316 0.08 13.49 -29.87
N LEU A 317 0.82 12.38 -29.83
CA LEU A 317 0.98 11.56 -28.63
C LEU A 317 1.85 12.22 -27.57
N ASP A 318 2.88 12.96 -27.96
CA ASP A 318 3.73 13.76 -27.05
C ASP A 318 2.92 14.88 -26.36
N ILE A 319 2.08 15.59 -27.12
CA ILE A 319 1.17 16.61 -26.56
C ILE A 319 0.18 16.00 -25.57
N LEU A 320 -0.35 14.81 -25.87
CA LEU A 320 -1.25 14.08 -24.97
C LEU A 320 -0.53 13.43 -23.77
N GLY A 321 0.79 13.25 -23.85
CA GLY A 321 1.64 12.53 -22.88
C GLY A 321 2.55 13.43 -22.02
N SER A 322 2.34 14.75 -22.05
CA SER A 322 3.26 15.78 -21.53
C SER A 322 3.62 15.70 -20.03
N ASP A 323 2.98 14.81 -19.26
CA ASP A 323 3.28 14.56 -17.84
C ASP A 323 4.35 13.47 -17.61
N ARG A 324 4.84 12.81 -18.67
CA ARG A 324 5.90 11.80 -18.57
C ARG A 324 7.27 12.47 -18.60
N GLU A 325 7.99 12.43 -17.47
CA GLU A 325 9.40 12.85 -17.42
C GLU A 325 10.26 11.95 -18.31
N ALA A 326 11.16 12.54 -19.09
CA ALA A 326 12.18 11.79 -19.83
C ALA A 326 13.06 11.03 -18.84
N GLN A 327 12.93 9.71 -18.82
CA GLN A 327 13.63 8.84 -17.89
C GLN A 327 14.87 8.23 -18.56
N SER A 328 16.03 8.54 -18.00
CA SER A 328 17.28 7.88 -18.33
C SER A 328 17.56 6.79 -17.30
N TYR A 329 17.79 5.58 -17.77
CA TYR A 329 18.03 4.42 -16.93
C TYR A 329 19.52 4.13 -16.82
N PRO A 330 20.10 4.11 -15.61
CA PRO A 330 21.53 3.88 -15.42
C PRO A 330 21.85 2.38 -15.39
N PHE A 331 21.88 1.74 -16.56
CA PHE A 331 22.28 0.34 -16.70
C PHE A 331 23.74 0.10 -16.30
N ARG A 332 24.02 -1.02 -15.63
CA ARG A 332 25.35 -1.37 -15.09
C ARG A 332 25.72 -2.85 -15.23
N GLY A 333 24.85 -3.64 -15.85
CA GLY A 333 25.08 -5.06 -16.01
C GLY A 333 26.06 -5.39 -17.13
N ASP A 334 26.26 -6.69 -17.32
CA ASP A 334 27.17 -7.27 -18.32
C ASP A 334 26.42 -8.14 -19.34
N GLU A 335 25.15 -8.50 -19.09
CA GLU A 335 24.38 -9.37 -19.99
C GLU A 335 24.00 -8.63 -21.27
N GLU A 336 24.36 -9.22 -22.41
CA GLU A 336 24.10 -8.67 -23.74
C GLU A 336 22.61 -8.79 -24.09
N LEU A 337 22.08 -7.81 -24.81
CA LEU A 337 20.70 -7.76 -25.27
C LEU A 337 20.65 -7.48 -26.76
N ASP A 338 19.73 -8.14 -27.45
CA ASP A 338 19.32 -7.68 -28.77
C ASP A 338 18.34 -6.48 -28.67
N LEU A 339 18.06 -5.86 -29.81
CA LEU A 339 17.21 -4.67 -29.88
C LEU A 339 15.77 -4.92 -29.42
N LEU A 340 15.21 -6.09 -29.72
CA LEU A 340 13.83 -6.45 -29.33
C LEU A 340 13.74 -6.71 -27.83
N GLN A 341 14.71 -7.43 -27.27
CA GLN A 341 14.81 -7.67 -25.84
C GLN A 341 15.01 -6.36 -25.07
N ALA A 342 15.83 -5.44 -25.59
CA ALA A 342 16.04 -4.13 -24.98
C ALA A 342 14.77 -3.26 -24.99
N MET A 343 13.98 -3.32 -26.07
CA MET A 343 12.68 -2.65 -26.15
C MET A 343 11.67 -3.23 -25.15
N SER A 344 11.57 -4.57 -25.05
CA SER A 344 10.72 -5.23 -24.06
C SER A 344 11.14 -4.84 -22.64
N LEU A 345 12.44 -4.84 -22.36
CA LEU A 345 12.97 -4.45 -21.05
C LEU A 345 12.63 -3.01 -20.68
N MET A 346 12.66 -2.10 -21.66
CA MET A 346 12.26 -0.71 -21.46
C MET A 346 10.76 -0.58 -21.15
N GLY A 347 9.92 -1.34 -21.85
CA GLY A 347 8.50 -1.42 -21.54
C GLY A 347 8.27 -1.87 -20.10
N ASP A 348 8.91 -2.96 -19.68
CA ASP A 348 8.81 -3.46 -18.30
C ASP A 348 9.25 -2.43 -17.26
N LEU A 349 10.35 -1.70 -17.51
CA LEU A 349 10.85 -0.68 -16.60
C LEU A 349 9.89 0.51 -16.46
N GLN A 350 9.20 0.87 -17.54
CA GLN A 350 8.20 1.93 -17.52
C GLN A 350 6.94 1.51 -16.78
N GLU A 351 6.47 0.27 -16.99
CA GLU A 351 5.36 -0.29 -16.22
C GLU A 351 5.71 -0.31 -14.71
N MET A 352 6.95 -0.67 -14.35
CA MET A 352 7.43 -0.58 -12.97
C MET A 352 7.42 0.86 -12.44
N ASP A 353 7.82 1.85 -13.23
CA ASP A 353 7.85 3.24 -12.81
C ASP A 353 6.44 3.84 -12.65
N ASP A 354 5.51 3.47 -13.52
CA ASP A 354 4.11 3.88 -13.42
C ASP A 354 3.44 3.25 -12.19
N LEU A 355 3.71 1.96 -11.92
CA LEU A 355 3.27 1.29 -10.71
C LEU A 355 3.91 1.89 -9.45
N GLU A 356 5.19 2.28 -9.50
CA GLU A 356 5.88 2.96 -8.40
C GLU A 356 5.17 4.28 -8.06
N LYS A 357 4.80 5.07 -9.08
CA LYS A 357 4.06 6.33 -8.90
C LYS A 357 2.68 6.09 -8.30
N GLN A 358 1.96 5.05 -8.74
CA GLN A 358 0.65 4.68 -8.19
C GLN A 358 0.77 4.31 -6.69
N LEU A 359 1.74 3.47 -6.34
CA LEU A 359 2.00 3.07 -4.96
C LEU A 359 2.41 4.27 -4.09
N ASP A 360 3.32 5.14 -4.55
CA ASP A 360 3.75 6.33 -3.82
C ASP A 360 2.58 7.32 -3.61
N ARG A 361 1.77 7.61 -4.64
CA ARG A 361 0.59 8.49 -4.51
C ARG A 361 -0.40 7.95 -3.47
N THR A 362 -0.64 6.65 -3.48
CA THR A 362 -1.53 5.98 -2.53
C THR A 362 -1.01 6.09 -1.09
N GLN A 363 0.30 6.00 -0.87
CA GLN A 363 0.89 6.20 0.46
C GLN A 363 0.60 7.59 1.03
N TYR A 364 0.50 8.63 0.20
CA TYR A 364 0.32 10.02 0.65
C TYR A 364 -1.12 10.54 0.60
N GLY A 365 -2.10 9.71 0.22
CA GLY A 365 -3.52 10.06 0.27
C GLY A 365 -4.37 9.67 -0.94
N GLY A 366 -3.80 8.95 -1.92
CA GLY A 366 -4.56 8.31 -3.01
C GLY A 366 -5.40 7.12 -2.53
N SER A 367 -6.25 6.58 -3.42
CA SER A 367 -7.04 5.38 -3.15
C SER A 367 -6.23 4.11 -3.44
N LEU A 368 -6.49 3.03 -2.70
CA LEU A 368 -5.98 1.71 -3.06
C LEU A 368 -6.54 1.22 -4.41
N ASP A 369 -7.70 1.75 -4.81
CA ASP A 369 -8.34 1.44 -6.10
C ASP A 369 -7.60 2.04 -7.29
N ASP A 370 -6.68 2.99 -7.06
CA ASP A 370 -5.90 3.64 -8.11
C ASP A 370 -4.69 2.77 -8.54
N ILE A 371 -4.43 1.66 -7.84
CA ILE A 371 -3.32 0.74 -8.12
C ILE A 371 -3.80 -0.33 -9.11
N ASP A 372 -3.07 -0.47 -10.21
CA ASP A 372 -3.32 -1.50 -11.22
C ASP A 372 -2.89 -2.88 -10.67
N GLU A 373 -3.87 -3.71 -10.34
CA GLU A 373 -3.67 -5.02 -9.73
C GLU A 373 -3.08 -6.04 -10.72
N ASP A 374 -3.47 -5.95 -12.00
CA ASP A 374 -2.97 -6.86 -13.04
C ASP A 374 -1.49 -6.58 -13.31
N LYS A 375 -1.10 -5.31 -13.43
CA LYS A 375 0.33 -4.93 -13.53
C LYS A 375 1.12 -5.32 -12.28
N LEU A 376 0.54 -5.18 -11.10
CA LEU A 376 1.17 -5.61 -9.85
C LEU A 376 1.41 -7.13 -9.85
N ARG A 377 0.44 -7.91 -10.32
CA ARG A 377 0.53 -9.38 -10.44
C ARG A 377 1.60 -9.78 -11.45
N ASP A 378 1.64 -9.16 -12.61
CA ASP A 378 2.60 -9.49 -13.67
C ASP A 378 4.04 -9.16 -13.25
N ILE A 379 4.24 -8.07 -12.52
CA ILE A 379 5.56 -7.61 -12.10
C ILE A 379 6.04 -8.32 -10.83
N LEU A 380 5.25 -8.28 -9.74
CA LEU A 380 5.65 -8.78 -8.42
C LEU A 380 5.14 -10.20 -8.11
N GLY A 381 4.23 -10.75 -8.91
CA GLY A 381 3.65 -12.07 -8.73
C GLY A 381 2.32 -12.08 -7.97
N ASP A 382 1.68 -13.25 -7.93
CA ASP A 382 0.36 -13.45 -7.31
C ASP A 382 0.32 -13.06 -5.82
N GLU A 383 1.40 -13.33 -5.06
CA GLU A 383 1.47 -12.98 -3.63
C GLU A 383 1.33 -11.47 -3.37
N ALA A 384 1.82 -10.63 -4.29
CA ALA A 384 1.73 -9.18 -4.18
C ALA A 384 0.31 -8.67 -4.49
N ALA A 385 -0.35 -9.26 -5.48
CA ALA A 385 -1.75 -8.99 -5.80
C ALA A 385 -2.67 -9.39 -4.63
N ASP A 386 -2.48 -10.60 -4.09
CA ASP A 386 -3.23 -11.08 -2.92
C ASP A 386 -3.02 -10.15 -1.71
N THR A 387 -1.81 -9.61 -1.53
CA THR A 387 -1.52 -8.64 -0.47
C THR A 387 -2.28 -7.34 -0.69
N LEU A 388 -2.34 -6.82 -1.92
CA LEU A 388 -3.09 -5.60 -2.24
C LEU A 388 -4.58 -5.80 -1.97
N ASP A 389 -5.14 -6.95 -2.35
CA ASP A 389 -6.55 -7.28 -2.10
C ASP A 389 -6.86 -7.38 -0.62
N GLN A 390 -6.00 -8.04 0.15
CA GLN A 390 -6.10 -8.06 1.61
C GLN A 390 -6.08 -6.64 2.21
N LEU A 391 -5.24 -5.74 1.69
CA LEU A 391 -5.20 -4.35 2.13
C LEU A 391 -6.49 -3.57 1.79
N LYS A 392 -7.08 -3.81 0.60
CA LYS A 392 -8.40 -3.25 0.22
C LYS A 392 -9.50 -3.73 1.17
N ASP A 393 -9.45 -5.00 1.56
CA ASP A 393 -10.43 -5.62 2.46
C ASP A 393 -10.39 -5.08 3.90
N PHE A 394 -9.33 -4.39 4.34
CA PHE A 394 -9.24 -3.89 5.73
C PHE A 394 -10.39 -2.93 6.08
N LEU A 395 -10.67 -1.97 5.20
CA LEU A 395 -11.70 -0.98 5.44
C LEU A 395 -13.08 -1.62 5.43
N GLN A 396 -13.31 -2.52 4.47
CA GLN A 396 -14.56 -3.24 4.33
C GLN A 396 -14.80 -4.15 5.54
N ALA A 397 -13.79 -4.91 5.98
CA ALA A 397 -13.87 -5.77 7.17
C ALA A 397 -14.20 -4.97 8.45
N LEU A 398 -13.59 -3.80 8.64
CA LEU A 398 -13.88 -2.92 9.79
C LEU A 398 -15.28 -2.29 9.71
N GLU A 399 -15.77 -1.95 8.53
CA GLU A 399 -17.11 -1.40 8.31
C GLU A 399 -18.18 -2.47 8.49
N ASP A 400 -18.00 -3.67 7.93
CA ASP A 400 -18.91 -4.82 8.03
C ASP A 400 -19.01 -5.33 9.48
N ALA A 401 -17.90 -5.33 10.21
CA ALA A 401 -17.90 -5.60 11.65
C ALA A 401 -18.61 -4.49 12.47
N GLY A 402 -18.89 -3.35 11.84
CA GLY A 402 -19.50 -2.18 12.45
C GLY A 402 -18.59 -1.47 13.45
N TYR A 403 -17.26 -1.54 13.27
CA TYR A 403 -16.28 -0.84 14.09
C TYR A 403 -16.03 0.59 13.64
N ILE A 404 -16.04 0.82 12.33
CA ILE A 404 -15.94 2.14 11.72
C ILE A 404 -17.21 2.43 10.91
N ARG A 405 -17.40 3.70 10.56
CA ARG A 405 -18.44 4.17 9.65
C ARG A 405 -17.98 5.43 8.94
N ARG A 406 -18.50 5.69 7.74
CA ARG A 406 -18.25 6.95 7.04
C ARG A 406 -19.17 8.05 7.54
N LYS A 407 -18.61 9.21 7.91
CA LYS A 407 -19.35 10.38 8.38
C LYS A 407 -18.75 11.66 7.77
N ALA A 408 -19.55 12.39 6.99
CA ALA A 408 -19.15 13.62 6.31
C ALA A 408 -17.88 13.46 5.43
N GLY A 409 -17.75 12.32 4.75
CA GLY A 409 -16.62 12.02 3.86
C GLY A 409 -15.45 11.29 4.54
N ALA A 410 -15.33 11.39 5.87
CA ALA A 410 -14.23 10.82 6.66
C ALA A 410 -14.65 9.55 7.42
N TRP A 411 -13.67 8.71 7.77
CA TRP A 411 -13.90 7.53 8.62
C TRP A 411 -13.95 7.91 10.10
N ASP A 412 -14.93 7.39 10.83
CA ASP A 412 -15.14 7.64 12.26
C ASP A 412 -15.44 6.31 13.00
N LEU A 413 -15.04 6.20 14.27
CA LEU A 413 -15.30 5.02 15.08
C LEU A 413 -16.78 4.96 15.49
N THR A 414 -17.35 3.77 15.45
CA THR A 414 -18.67 3.53 16.05
C THR A 414 -18.55 3.34 17.57
N PRO A 415 -19.66 3.46 18.32
CA PRO A 415 -19.67 3.08 19.74
C PRO A 415 -19.26 1.61 20.00
N ARG A 416 -19.36 0.73 18.99
CA ARG A 416 -18.87 -0.65 19.08
C ARG A 416 -17.34 -0.68 18.96
N GLY A 417 -16.77 0.03 17.99
CA GLY A 417 -15.30 0.16 17.84
C GLY A 417 -14.63 0.76 19.07
N VAL A 418 -15.20 1.84 19.64
CA VAL A 418 -14.69 2.45 20.88
C VAL A 418 -14.70 1.47 22.06
N ARG A 419 -15.77 0.66 22.19
CA ARG A 419 -15.85 -0.36 23.24
C ARG A 419 -14.78 -1.43 23.06
N LYS A 420 -14.59 -1.93 21.85
CA LYS A 420 -13.60 -2.97 21.55
C LYS A 420 -12.16 -2.50 21.83
N ILE A 421 -11.82 -1.26 21.46
CA ILE A 421 -10.56 -0.62 21.84
C ILE A 421 -10.41 -0.56 23.37
N GLY A 422 -11.49 -0.20 24.07
CA GLY A 422 -11.51 -0.18 25.53
C GLY A 422 -11.31 -1.55 26.18
N GLU A 423 -11.85 -2.64 25.61
CA GLU A 423 -11.63 -4.03 26.06
C GLU A 423 -10.15 -4.42 25.95
N LYS A 424 -9.52 -4.10 24.82
CA LYS A 424 -8.09 -4.33 24.61
C LYS A 424 -7.24 -3.55 25.61
N ALA A 425 -7.50 -2.24 25.76
CA ALA A 425 -6.81 -1.39 26.73
C ALA A 425 -6.97 -1.93 28.16
N LEU A 426 -8.17 -2.41 28.52
CA LEU A 426 -8.42 -3.05 29.80
C LEU A 426 -7.59 -4.32 29.99
N GLY A 427 -7.54 -5.19 28.98
CA GLY A 427 -6.69 -6.39 28.97
C GLY A 427 -5.21 -6.07 29.17
N GLU A 428 -4.67 -5.08 28.45
CA GLU A 428 -3.27 -4.62 28.57
C GLU A 428 -2.98 -4.09 29.99
N VAL A 429 -3.86 -3.23 30.51
CA VAL A 429 -3.74 -2.66 31.86
C VAL A 429 -3.83 -3.75 32.94
N TYR A 430 -4.74 -4.73 32.81
CA TYR A 430 -4.86 -5.84 33.75
C TYR A 430 -3.69 -6.83 33.67
N ALA A 431 -3.14 -7.08 32.48
CA ALA A 431 -1.96 -7.93 32.33
C ALA A 431 -0.76 -7.34 33.09
N GLN A 432 -0.62 -6.01 33.08
CA GLN A 432 0.38 -5.30 33.88
C GLN A 432 0.05 -5.30 35.39
N LEU A 433 -1.23 -5.16 35.77
CA LEU A 433 -1.70 -5.15 37.16
C LEU A 433 -1.70 -6.51 37.85
N LYS A 434 -1.81 -7.65 37.15
CA LYS A 434 -1.79 -9.00 37.75
C LYS A 434 -0.51 -9.34 38.53
N LYS A 435 0.53 -8.50 38.48
CA LYS A 435 1.71 -8.57 39.35
C LYS A 435 1.53 -7.89 40.73
N SER A 436 0.38 -7.25 41.00
CA SER A 436 0.08 -6.54 42.26
C SER A 436 -1.41 -6.66 42.62
N THR A 437 -1.67 -7.18 43.82
CA THR A 437 -2.92 -7.81 44.29
C THR A 437 -4.23 -7.02 44.18
N GLN A 438 -5.29 -7.80 43.91
CA GLN A 438 -6.72 -7.54 43.78
C GLN A 438 -7.42 -7.15 45.10
N GLY A 439 -8.41 -6.25 45.04
CA GLY A 439 -9.33 -6.01 46.14
C GLY A 439 -10.71 -5.58 45.65
N LYS A 440 -11.72 -6.44 45.85
CA LYS A 440 -13.14 -6.15 45.62
C LYS A 440 -13.60 -4.99 46.51
N HIS A 441 -14.56 -4.21 46.03
CA HIS A 441 -15.21 -3.15 46.81
C HIS A 441 -15.78 -3.74 48.12
N ALA A 442 -15.17 -3.42 49.26
CA ALA A 442 -15.70 -3.80 50.56
C ALA A 442 -16.82 -2.83 50.95
N GLN A 443 -18.01 -3.38 51.18
CA GLN A 443 -19.20 -2.65 51.62
C GLN A 443 -19.03 -2.18 53.07
N ARG A 444 -19.21 -0.87 53.31
CA ARG A 444 -19.43 -0.28 54.64
C ARG A 444 -20.72 0.51 54.59
N ASP A 445 -21.85 -0.19 54.73
CA ASP A 445 -22.94 0.16 55.66
C ASP A 445 -24.18 -0.69 55.38
N LYS A 446 -24.82 -1.15 56.46
CA LYS A 446 -26.13 -1.80 56.45
C LYS A 446 -27.18 -0.70 56.58
N GLY A 447 -27.78 -0.30 55.47
CA GLY A 447 -28.94 0.59 55.45
C GLY A 447 -30.25 -0.19 55.43
N HIS A 448 -31.27 0.30 56.16
CA HIS A 448 -32.64 -0.20 56.07
C HIS A 448 -33.32 0.35 54.82
N GLY A 449 -33.59 -0.51 53.84
CA GLY A 449 -34.37 -0.20 52.64
C GLY A 449 -33.67 -0.65 51.36
N GLY A 450 -33.98 -1.85 50.88
CA GLY A 450 -33.56 -2.39 49.59
C GLY A 450 -34.71 -3.13 48.91
N GLU A 451 -34.57 -3.46 47.63
CA GLU A 451 -35.53 -4.30 46.89
C GLU A 451 -35.49 -5.75 47.41
N ARG A 452 -36.60 -6.50 47.23
CA ARG A 452 -36.71 -7.90 47.67
C ARG A 452 -35.72 -8.76 46.90
N ALA A 453 -34.77 -9.39 47.61
CA ALA A 453 -34.00 -10.50 47.07
C ALA A 453 -34.85 -11.79 47.13
N ASP A 454 -34.61 -12.72 46.22
CA ASP A 454 -35.28 -14.04 46.20
C ASP A 454 -34.78 -14.99 47.29
N ASP A 455 -33.66 -14.65 47.95
CA ASP A 455 -33.09 -15.42 49.06
C ASP A 455 -33.71 -15.01 50.41
N THR A 456 -33.92 -15.99 51.28
CA THR A 456 -34.57 -15.79 52.57
C THR A 456 -33.61 -16.06 53.73
N LYS A 457 -33.89 -15.49 54.90
CA LYS A 457 -33.16 -15.80 56.13
C LYS A 457 -34.10 -15.88 57.34
N PRO A 458 -33.71 -16.57 58.42
CA PRO A 458 -34.43 -16.50 59.70
C PRO A 458 -34.55 -15.05 60.19
N TYR A 459 -35.70 -14.72 60.75
CA TYR A 459 -35.98 -13.39 61.29
C TYR A 459 -35.16 -13.10 62.55
N GLU A 460 -34.41 -12.00 62.54
CA GLU A 460 -33.73 -11.46 63.71
C GLU A 460 -34.34 -10.11 64.12
N PHE A 461 -34.33 -9.82 65.42
CA PHE A 461 -34.86 -8.56 65.92
C PHE A 461 -34.10 -7.37 65.29
N GLY A 462 -34.82 -6.52 64.56
CA GLY A 462 -34.27 -5.41 63.77
C GLY A 462 -34.38 -5.60 62.26
N ASP A 463 -34.69 -6.79 61.76
CA ASP A 463 -34.96 -6.99 60.33
C ASP A 463 -36.27 -6.33 59.89
N PRO A 464 -36.35 -5.78 58.65
CA PRO A 464 -37.62 -5.41 58.05
C PRO A 464 -38.58 -6.61 58.00
N PHE A 465 -39.81 -6.44 58.48
CA PHE A 465 -40.79 -7.53 58.60
C PHE A 465 -41.44 -7.89 57.26
N HIS A 466 -40.63 -8.22 56.26
CA HIS A 466 -41.05 -8.73 54.96
C HIS A 466 -41.06 -10.27 55.00
N LEU A 467 -42.12 -10.80 55.62
CA LEU A 467 -42.26 -12.22 55.90
C LEU A 467 -42.47 -13.05 54.62
N HIS A 468 -41.67 -14.09 54.44
CA HIS A 468 -41.90 -15.15 53.46
C HIS A 468 -42.91 -16.14 54.04
N LEU A 469 -44.20 -15.93 53.72
CA LEU A 469 -45.31 -16.72 54.27
C LEU A 469 -45.19 -18.23 54.02
N GLY A 470 -44.75 -18.64 52.83
CA GLY A 470 -44.65 -20.05 52.46
C GLY A 470 -43.69 -20.83 53.36
N GLU A 471 -42.40 -20.46 53.36
CA GLU A 471 -41.39 -21.03 54.27
C GLU A 471 -41.73 -20.84 55.75
N THR A 472 -42.30 -19.69 56.14
CA THR A 472 -42.70 -19.47 57.54
C THR A 472 -43.74 -20.50 58.00
N ILE A 473 -44.76 -20.74 57.18
CA ILE A 473 -45.78 -21.75 57.47
C ILE A 473 -45.17 -23.15 57.41
N MET A 474 -44.29 -23.41 56.43
CA MET A 474 -43.61 -24.70 56.26
C MET A 474 -42.74 -25.04 57.47
N ASN A 475 -41.98 -24.09 58.00
CA ASN A 475 -41.17 -24.24 59.22
C ASN A 475 -42.07 -24.55 60.43
N GLY A 476 -43.19 -23.82 60.57
CA GLY A 476 -44.18 -24.10 61.61
C GLY A 476 -44.80 -25.50 61.51
N VAL A 477 -45.03 -26.01 60.29
CA VAL A 477 -45.54 -27.37 60.04
C VAL A 477 -44.47 -28.43 60.30
N PHE A 478 -43.22 -28.22 59.88
CA PHE A 478 -42.11 -29.12 60.16
C PHE A 478 -41.84 -29.25 61.66
N ARG A 479 -41.93 -28.13 62.41
CA ARG A 479 -41.75 -28.11 63.87
C ARG A 479 -42.93 -28.73 64.62
N GLY A 480 -44.16 -28.35 64.26
CA GLY A 480 -45.38 -28.72 64.97
C GLY A 480 -46.04 -30.03 64.52
N GLY A 481 -45.57 -30.60 63.41
CA GLY A 481 -46.25 -31.67 62.68
C GLY A 481 -47.48 -31.19 61.90
N PRO A 482 -48.07 -32.04 61.03
CA PRO A 482 -49.20 -31.67 60.18
C PRO A 482 -50.52 -31.62 60.99
N LYS A 483 -50.66 -30.61 61.85
CA LYS A 483 -51.85 -30.35 62.66
C LYS A 483 -52.42 -28.97 62.34
N VAL A 484 -53.74 -28.87 62.35
CA VAL A 484 -54.47 -27.60 62.13
C VAL A 484 -55.16 -27.20 63.45
N PRO A 485 -55.05 -25.94 63.90
CA PRO A 485 -54.31 -24.84 63.28
C PRO A 485 -52.79 -24.94 63.48
N VAL A 486 -52.02 -24.52 62.47
CA VAL A 486 -50.55 -24.41 62.56
C VAL A 486 -50.20 -23.31 63.56
N LYS A 487 -49.50 -23.66 64.64
CA LYS A 487 -49.04 -22.69 65.65
C LYS A 487 -47.68 -22.14 65.25
N LEU A 488 -47.59 -20.88 64.86
CA LEU A 488 -46.33 -20.19 64.53
C LEU A 488 -45.62 -19.67 65.79
N GLN A 489 -44.30 -19.79 65.82
CA GLN A 489 -43.37 -19.21 66.79
C GLN A 489 -42.37 -18.29 66.09
N GLN A 490 -41.67 -17.44 66.85
CA GLN A 490 -40.69 -16.49 66.29
C GLN A 490 -39.61 -17.18 65.46
N GLU A 491 -39.17 -18.37 65.88
CA GLU A 491 -38.17 -19.19 65.20
C GLU A 491 -38.64 -19.71 63.83
N ASP A 492 -39.96 -19.73 63.59
CA ASP A 492 -40.53 -20.14 62.31
C ASP A 492 -40.48 -19.00 61.27
N PHE A 493 -40.29 -17.75 61.70
CA PHE A 493 -40.35 -16.59 60.80
C PHE A 493 -39.12 -16.51 59.90
N GLN A 494 -39.40 -16.48 58.60
CA GLN A 494 -38.41 -16.33 57.55
C GLN A 494 -38.71 -15.04 56.79
N VAL A 495 -37.71 -14.18 56.61
CA VAL A 495 -37.84 -12.88 55.92
C VAL A 495 -37.01 -12.86 54.65
N TYR A 496 -37.49 -12.15 53.64
CA TYR A 496 -36.70 -11.88 52.42
C TYR A 496 -35.46 -11.05 52.78
N ARG A 497 -34.30 -11.38 52.23
CA ARG A 497 -33.15 -10.47 52.25
C ARG A 497 -33.47 -9.24 51.40
N SER A 498 -33.08 -8.06 51.86
CA SER A 498 -33.10 -6.85 51.03
C SER A 498 -31.70 -6.59 50.51
N GLU A 499 -31.49 -6.66 49.19
CA GLU A 499 -30.23 -6.23 48.58
C GLU A 499 -30.30 -4.73 48.30
N THR A 500 -29.39 -3.96 48.89
CA THR A 500 -29.18 -2.57 48.51
C THR A 500 -28.17 -2.55 47.36
N LEU A 501 -28.64 -2.51 46.12
CA LEU A 501 -27.79 -2.15 44.98
C LEU A 501 -27.44 -0.66 45.11
N THR A 502 -26.31 -0.35 45.75
CA THR A 502 -25.79 1.00 45.81
C THR A 502 -25.26 1.38 44.43
N GLN A 503 -26.03 2.17 43.70
CA GLN A 503 -25.54 2.81 42.47
C GLN A 503 -24.34 3.70 42.80
N THR A 504 -23.36 3.76 41.91
CA THR A 504 -22.22 4.67 42.02
C THR A 504 -22.28 5.71 40.91
N ALA A 505 -22.04 6.97 41.25
CA ALA A 505 -21.78 8.03 40.30
C ALA A 505 -20.28 8.35 40.28
N THR A 506 -19.64 8.15 39.14
CA THR A 506 -18.20 8.28 38.94
C THR A 506 -17.89 9.39 37.93
N VAL A 507 -16.92 10.25 38.23
CA VAL A 507 -16.31 11.16 37.25
C VAL A 507 -14.85 10.74 37.03
N ILE A 508 -14.49 10.38 35.80
CA ILE A 508 -13.08 10.23 35.40
C ILE A 508 -12.56 11.61 35.00
N MET A 509 -11.59 12.12 35.72
CA MET A 509 -10.86 13.35 35.39
C MET A 509 -9.57 12.99 34.67
N LEU A 510 -9.46 13.33 33.38
CA LEU A 510 -8.29 13.07 32.55
C LEU A 510 -7.51 14.37 32.32
N ASP A 511 -6.25 14.38 32.74
CA ASP A 511 -5.34 15.50 32.49
C ASP A 511 -4.93 15.55 31.02
N LEU A 512 -5.22 16.68 30.39
CA LEU A 512 -4.91 17.00 28.99
C LEU A 512 -3.84 18.09 28.88
N SER A 513 -3.12 18.40 29.96
CA SER A 513 -2.09 19.44 29.95
C SER A 513 -0.86 19.02 29.15
N TRP A 514 -0.12 20.01 28.67
CA TRP A 514 1.11 19.80 27.90
C TRP A 514 2.19 19.00 28.67
N SER A 515 2.19 19.01 30.01
CA SER A 515 3.14 18.18 30.79
C SER A 515 2.97 16.70 30.52
N MET A 516 1.73 16.25 30.31
CA MET A 516 1.41 14.85 30.00
C MET A 516 2.09 14.38 28.72
N ALA A 517 2.20 15.27 27.72
CA ALA A 517 2.89 14.99 26.47
C ALA A 517 4.42 15.00 26.66
N LEU A 518 4.96 16.02 27.33
CA LEU A 518 6.39 16.17 27.58
C LEU A 518 6.99 14.95 28.32
N ARG A 519 6.22 14.34 29.22
CA ARG A 519 6.65 13.18 30.03
C ARG A 519 6.27 11.83 29.43
N GLY A 520 5.61 11.80 28.26
CA GLY A 520 5.14 10.58 27.63
C GLY A 520 4.05 9.82 28.39
N SER A 521 3.40 10.46 29.38
CA SER A 521 2.41 9.83 30.26
C SER A 521 0.99 9.87 29.68
N PHE A 522 0.73 10.76 28.71
CA PHE A 522 -0.58 10.97 28.11
C PHE A 522 -1.22 9.72 27.52
N GLN A 523 -0.47 8.94 26.74
CA GLN A 523 -0.99 7.73 26.10
C GLN A 523 -1.44 6.69 27.14
N ALA A 524 -0.64 6.50 28.21
CA ALA A 524 -1.00 5.63 29.32
C ALA A 524 -2.26 6.14 30.05
N ALA A 525 -2.36 7.45 30.28
CA ALA A 525 -3.53 8.07 30.89
C ALA A 525 -4.81 7.80 30.11
N LYS A 526 -4.74 7.99 28.77
CA LYS A 526 -5.84 7.76 27.83
C LYS A 526 -6.23 6.28 27.79
N LYS A 527 -5.27 5.35 27.78
CA LYS A 527 -5.50 3.90 27.88
C LYS A 527 -6.24 3.55 29.17
N VAL A 528 -5.80 4.06 30.31
CA VAL A 528 -6.47 3.86 31.62
C VAL A 528 -7.89 4.43 31.62
N ALA A 529 -8.09 5.63 31.06
CA ALA A 529 -9.41 6.24 30.97
C ALA A 529 -10.38 5.41 30.10
N LEU A 530 -9.94 4.92 28.94
CA LEU A 530 -10.73 4.04 28.07
C LEU A 530 -11.06 2.71 28.75
N ALA A 531 -10.06 2.09 29.36
CA ALA A 531 -10.20 0.85 30.11
C ALA A 531 -11.24 1.01 31.24
N LEU A 532 -11.14 2.06 32.06
CA LEU A 532 -12.09 2.33 33.14
C LEU A 532 -13.49 2.66 32.61
N ASN A 533 -13.59 3.45 31.55
CA ASN A 533 -14.88 3.77 30.94
C ASN A 533 -15.59 2.50 30.46
N ASN A 534 -14.86 1.59 29.81
CA ASN A 534 -15.43 0.35 29.35
C ASN A 534 -15.75 -0.63 30.49
N LEU A 535 -14.83 -0.78 31.46
CA LEU A 535 -15.01 -1.63 32.64
C LEU A 535 -16.26 -1.23 33.43
N ILE A 536 -16.41 0.05 33.74
CA ILE A 536 -17.54 0.55 34.54
C ILE A 536 -18.86 0.33 33.78
N ARG A 537 -18.91 0.69 32.50
CA ARG A 537 -20.14 0.53 31.70
C ARG A 537 -20.53 -0.93 31.49
N THR A 538 -19.57 -1.85 31.44
CA THR A 538 -19.81 -3.27 31.22
C THR A 538 -20.14 -4.01 32.52
N GLN A 539 -19.37 -3.80 33.58
CA GLN A 539 -19.58 -4.49 34.87
C GLN A 539 -20.69 -3.85 35.72
N PHE A 540 -20.88 -2.54 35.60
CA PHE A 540 -21.82 -1.77 36.41
C PHE A 540 -22.75 -0.92 35.51
N PRO A 541 -23.64 -1.54 34.71
CA PRO A 541 -24.47 -0.83 33.74
C PRO A 541 -25.48 0.15 34.37
N LYS A 542 -25.78 -0.01 35.67
CA LYS A 542 -26.65 0.90 36.44
C LYS A 542 -25.90 2.11 37.03
N ASP A 543 -24.57 2.14 36.94
CA ASP A 543 -23.76 3.24 37.46
C ASP A 543 -23.74 4.42 36.48
N SER A 544 -23.62 5.63 37.04
CA SER A 544 -23.48 6.84 36.25
C SER A 544 -22.01 7.17 36.08
N LEU A 545 -21.58 7.39 34.83
CA LEU A 545 -20.20 7.71 34.49
C LEU A 545 -20.12 8.96 33.64
N TYR A 546 -19.28 9.91 34.08
CA TYR A 546 -18.91 11.10 33.32
C TYR A 546 -17.40 11.15 33.13
N ILE A 547 -16.96 11.83 32.08
CA ILE A 547 -15.55 12.03 31.77
C ILE A 547 -15.31 13.54 31.67
N VAL A 548 -14.28 14.02 32.35
CA VAL A 548 -13.88 15.43 32.35
C VAL A 548 -12.43 15.51 31.92
N GLY A 549 -12.19 16.10 30.75
CA GLY A 549 -10.85 16.47 30.30
C GLY A 549 -10.48 17.83 30.86
N PHE A 550 -9.26 18.00 31.37
CA PHE A 550 -8.82 19.29 31.90
C PHE A 550 -7.38 19.67 31.51
N SER A 551 -7.22 20.91 31.06
CA SER A 551 -5.95 21.60 30.82
C SER A 551 -6.01 22.95 31.57
N ALA A 552 -5.80 24.07 30.88
CA ALA A 552 -6.14 25.40 31.40
C ALA A 552 -7.63 25.55 31.73
N TYR A 553 -8.51 24.81 31.04
CA TYR A 553 -9.94 24.73 31.34
C TYR A 553 -10.39 23.27 31.43
N ALA A 554 -11.47 23.01 32.15
CA ALA A 554 -12.09 21.70 32.26
C ALA A 554 -13.36 21.65 31.39
N ARG A 555 -13.56 20.54 30.68
CA ARG A 555 -14.75 20.27 29.86
C ARG A 555 -15.20 18.82 30.03
N GLU A 556 -16.51 18.61 29.89
CA GLU A 556 -17.06 17.26 29.81
C GLU A 556 -16.68 16.66 28.45
N LEU A 557 -16.20 15.42 28.46
CA LEU A 557 -15.89 14.63 27.27
C LEU A 557 -16.93 13.53 27.13
N LYS A 558 -17.42 13.31 25.92
CA LYS A 558 -18.23 12.14 25.61
C LYS A 558 -17.35 10.91 25.46
N PRO A 559 -17.87 9.70 25.75
CA PRO A 559 -17.10 8.47 25.59
C PRO A 559 -16.52 8.28 24.18
N GLU A 560 -17.24 8.71 23.15
CA GLU A 560 -16.83 8.58 21.75
C GLU A 560 -15.67 9.52 21.39
N GLU A 561 -15.49 10.61 22.14
CA GLU A 561 -14.39 11.56 21.93
C GLU A 561 -13.08 11.05 22.52
N LEU A 562 -13.15 10.12 23.49
CA LEU A 562 -11.98 9.71 24.28
C LEU A 562 -10.83 9.12 23.45
N PRO A 563 -11.06 8.30 22.39
CA PRO A 563 -9.98 7.86 21.50
C PRO A 563 -9.35 8.96 20.65
N TYR A 564 -10.06 10.07 20.42
CA TYR A 564 -9.60 11.20 19.60
C TYR A 564 -9.02 12.35 20.42
N VAL A 565 -9.21 12.32 21.74
CA VAL A 565 -8.70 13.35 22.64
C VAL A 565 -7.17 13.42 22.56
N ARG A 566 -6.69 14.65 22.38
CA ARG A 566 -5.28 15.07 22.41
C ARG A 566 -5.05 16.00 23.59
N TRP A 567 -3.79 16.17 23.98
CA TRP A 567 -3.42 17.21 24.94
C TRP A 567 -3.62 18.60 24.32
N ASP A 568 -3.77 19.60 25.17
CA ASP A 568 -3.94 20.99 24.75
C ASP A 568 -2.57 21.61 24.44
N GLU A 569 -2.33 21.88 23.16
CA GLU A 569 -1.10 22.53 22.67
C GLU A 569 -1.16 24.06 22.82
N SER A 570 -2.36 24.62 22.96
CA SER A 570 -2.61 26.05 22.80
C SER A 570 -2.63 26.81 24.12
N VAL A 571 -3.02 26.16 25.23
CA VAL A 571 -3.13 26.82 26.54
C VAL A 571 -2.49 25.97 27.63
N LEU A 572 -1.47 26.55 28.28
CA LEU A 572 -0.74 25.91 29.36
C LEU A 572 -1.55 25.91 30.67
N GLY A 573 -1.45 24.79 31.40
CA GLY A 573 -1.93 24.69 32.77
C GLY A 573 -2.62 23.38 33.10
N THR A 574 -2.59 23.06 34.38
CA THR A 574 -3.25 21.88 34.98
C THR A 574 -4.30 22.40 35.95
N ASN A 575 -5.49 22.74 35.45
CA ASN A 575 -6.55 23.42 36.20
C ASN A 575 -7.43 22.44 36.97
N MET A 576 -6.85 21.76 37.96
CA MET A 576 -7.58 20.87 38.87
C MET A 576 -8.71 21.60 39.60
N HIS A 577 -8.52 22.89 39.90
CA HIS A 577 -9.55 23.73 40.51
C HIS A 577 -10.85 23.71 39.68
N HIS A 578 -10.78 24.03 38.39
CA HIS A 578 -11.94 24.02 37.51
C HIS A 578 -12.51 22.62 37.33
N ALA A 579 -11.64 21.62 37.19
CA ALA A 579 -12.07 20.23 37.00
C ALA A 579 -12.87 19.70 38.19
N PHE A 580 -12.45 19.98 39.43
CA PHE A 580 -13.22 19.63 40.63
C PHE A 580 -14.55 20.38 40.71
N MET A 581 -14.61 21.65 40.32
CA MET A 581 -15.87 22.39 40.27
C MET A 581 -16.87 21.75 39.30
N LEU A 582 -16.40 21.35 38.11
CA LEU A 582 -17.23 20.69 37.10
C LEU A 582 -17.65 19.29 37.55
N ALA A 583 -16.73 18.49 38.09
CA ALA A 583 -17.03 17.15 38.62
C ALA A 583 -18.09 17.21 39.73
N GLN A 584 -17.98 18.16 40.66
CA GLN A 584 -18.99 18.38 41.69
C GLN A 584 -20.36 18.73 41.11
N ARG A 585 -20.41 19.55 40.05
CA ARG A 585 -21.66 19.92 39.38
C ARG A 585 -22.33 18.70 38.74
N LEU A 586 -21.55 17.84 38.09
CA LEU A 586 -22.05 16.61 37.48
C LEU A 586 -22.55 15.61 38.53
N LEU A 587 -21.76 15.38 39.59
CA LEU A 587 -22.11 14.48 40.68
C LEU A 587 -23.27 14.97 41.54
N ALA A 588 -23.52 16.28 41.60
CA ALA A 588 -24.66 16.85 42.33
C ALA A 588 -26.02 16.46 41.73
N ARG A 589 -26.07 15.98 40.48
CA ARG A 589 -27.29 15.43 39.85
C ARG A 589 -27.71 14.10 40.49
N HIS A 590 -26.81 13.45 41.22
CA HIS A 590 -27.00 12.15 41.85
C HIS A 590 -27.12 12.33 43.37
N THR A 591 -28.33 12.10 43.89
CA THR A 591 -28.66 12.27 45.31
C THR A 591 -28.62 10.96 46.10
N GLY A 592 -28.62 9.81 45.41
CA GLY A 592 -28.48 8.47 46.00
C GLY A 592 -27.16 7.79 45.62
N GLY A 593 -26.72 6.85 46.45
CA GLY A 593 -25.54 6.02 46.16
C GLY A 593 -24.20 6.68 46.47
N THR A 594 -23.12 6.00 46.10
CA THR A 594 -21.74 6.47 46.32
C THR A 594 -21.30 7.42 45.21
N ARG A 595 -20.61 8.51 45.57
CA ARG A 595 -20.08 9.48 44.59
C ARG A 595 -18.57 9.48 44.64
N GLN A 596 -17.94 9.36 43.48
CA GLN A 596 -16.48 9.34 43.40
C GLN A 596 -15.93 10.08 42.17
N ILE A 597 -14.68 10.49 42.30
CA ILE A 597 -13.84 11.07 41.27
C ILE A 597 -12.61 10.17 41.14
N ILE A 598 -12.25 9.80 39.91
CA ILE A 598 -11.00 9.12 39.58
C ILE A 598 -10.18 10.10 38.73
N MET A 599 -9.14 10.69 39.30
CA MET A 599 -8.27 11.65 38.64
C MET A 599 -7.02 10.94 38.11
N ILE A 600 -6.70 11.15 36.83
CA ILE A 600 -5.51 10.62 36.15
C ILE A 600 -4.67 11.82 35.73
N SER A 601 -3.51 12.02 36.35
CA SER A 601 -2.68 13.22 36.13
C SER A 601 -1.21 12.96 36.46
N ASP A 602 -0.33 13.73 35.84
CA ASP A 602 1.13 13.72 36.03
C ASP A 602 1.68 15.05 36.58
N GLY A 603 0.80 16.04 36.79
CA GLY A 603 1.17 17.43 37.03
C GLY A 603 0.58 18.00 38.32
N GLU A 604 1.26 19.00 38.88
CA GLU A 604 0.75 19.80 40.00
C GLU A 604 -0.30 20.81 39.50
N PRO A 605 -1.20 21.32 40.37
CA PRO A 605 -2.16 22.34 39.96
C PRO A 605 -1.44 23.65 39.66
N THR A 606 -1.19 23.92 38.39
CA THR A 606 -0.51 25.13 37.90
C THR A 606 -1.49 26.22 37.46
N ALA A 607 -2.78 25.88 37.33
CA ALA A 607 -3.82 26.82 36.94
C ALA A 607 -5.04 26.79 37.86
N HIS A 608 -5.73 27.94 37.98
CA HIS A 608 -7.01 28.05 38.66
C HIS A 608 -7.92 29.05 37.94
N LEU A 609 -9.24 28.93 38.11
CA LEU A 609 -10.16 29.98 37.66
C LEU A 609 -10.17 31.18 38.60
N GLU A 610 -9.97 32.36 38.01
CA GLU A 610 -10.09 33.67 38.64
C GLU A 610 -10.99 34.55 37.76
N HIS A 611 -12.11 35.04 38.30
CA HIS A 611 -13.12 35.83 37.57
C HIS A 611 -13.59 35.19 36.25
N GLY A 612 -13.67 33.85 36.21
CA GLY A 612 -14.08 33.10 35.02
C GLY A 612 -12.99 32.88 33.97
N ARG A 613 -11.77 33.38 34.19
CA ARG A 613 -10.60 33.16 33.32
C ARG A 613 -9.60 32.24 34.00
N SER A 614 -8.89 31.44 33.21
CA SER A 614 -7.79 30.63 33.72
C SER A 614 -6.57 31.50 34.01
N TYR A 615 -6.07 31.45 35.23
CA TYR A 615 -4.80 32.03 35.63
C TYR A 615 -3.77 30.91 35.77
N PHE A 616 -2.64 31.04 35.06
CA PHE A 616 -1.55 30.07 35.04
C PHE A 616 -0.30 30.62 35.74
N ALA A 617 0.35 29.79 36.55
CA ALA A 617 1.65 30.08 37.15
C ALA A 617 2.48 28.79 37.33
N TYR A 618 3.76 28.85 36.94
CA TYR A 618 4.74 27.79 37.19
C TYR A 618 6.02 28.38 37.82
N PRO A 619 6.47 27.88 38.99
CA PRO A 619 5.83 26.87 39.84
C PRO A 619 4.42 27.27 40.33
N PRO A 620 3.59 26.32 40.79
CA PRO A 620 2.25 26.60 41.30
C PRO A 620 2.22 27.72 42.33
N SER A 621 1.37 28.73 42.11
CA SER A 621 1.20 29.80 43.09
C SER A 621 0.53 29.28 44.37
N PRO A 622 0.83 29.86 45.56
CA PRO A 622 0.12 29.52 46.79
C PRO A 622 -1.41 29.70 46.69
N ILE A 623 -1.86 30.65 45.85
CA ILE A 623 -3.28 30.90 45.57
C ILE A 623 -3.87 29.72 44.79
N THR A 624 -3.21 29.26 43.74
CA THR A 624 -3.63 28.12 42.91
C THR A 624 -3.80 26.85 43.76
N ILE A 625 -2.81 26.55 44.61
CA ILE A 625 -2.85 25.40 45.52
C ILE A 625 -4.05 25.55 46.49
N ARG A 626 -4.22 26.74 47.09
CA ARG A 626 -5.29 27.01 48.04
C ARG A 626 -6.68 26.87 47.43
N GLU A 627 -6.92 27.41 46.24
CA GLU A 627 -8.22 27.30 45.57
C GLU A 627 -8.50 25.84 45.15
N THR A 628 -7.48 25.11 44.69
CA THR A 628 -7.64 23.67 44.41
C THR A 628 -8.01 22.87 45.66
N LEU A 629 -7.29 23.05 46.77
CA LEU A 629 -7.57 22.37 48.04
C LEU A 629 -8.93 22.76 48.65
N LYS A 630 -9.41 23.98 48.37
CA LYS A 630 -10.74 24.43 48.78
C LYS A 630 -11.84 23.63 48.08
N GLU A 631 -11.68 23.31 46.80
CA GLU A 631 -12.61 22.42 46.10
C GLU A 631 -12.50 20.97 46.57
N VAL A 632 -11.29 20.46 46.84
CA VAL A 632 -11.10 19.14 47.48
C VAL A 632 -11.88 19.06 48.79
N ARG A 633 -11.79 20.09 49.64
CA ARG A 633 -12.57 20.16 50.90
C ARG A 633 -14.08 20.18 50.65
N ARG A 634 -14.55 20.85 49.59
CA ARG A 634 -15.96 20.86 49.20
C ARG A 634 -16.43 19.49 48.72
N CYS A 635 -15.62 18.77 47.95
CA CYS A 635 -15.88 17.38 47.58
C CYS A 635 -16.02 16.51 48.84
N THR A 636 -15.07 16.61 49.79
CA THR A 636 -15.14 15.84 51.05
C THR A 636 -16.42 16.14 51.83
N LYS A 637 -16.83 17.42 51.95
CA LYS A 637 -18.07 17.81 52.64
C LYS A 637 -19.34 17.29 51.98
N LYS A 638 -19.27 16.93 50.70
CA LYS A 638 -20.38 16.37 49.91
C LYS A 638 -20.28 14.84 49.79
N ASP A 639 -19.44 14.18 50.59
CA ASP A 639 -19.20 12.74 50.52
C ASP A 639 -18.80 12.25 49.12
N ILE A 640 -18.00 13.06 48.40
CA ILE A 640 -17.40 12.69 47.11
C ILE A 640 -15.98 12.22 47.38
N VAL A 641 -15.72 10.94 47.13
CA VAL A 641 -14.38 10.33 47.30
C VAL A 641 -13.52 10.62 46.06
N ILE A 642 -12.27 11.04 46.26
CA ILE A 642 -11.31 11.39 45.21
C ILE A 642 -10.18 10.36 45.23
N ASN A 643 -10.12 9.52 44.21
CA ASN A 643 -9.03 8.59 43.97
C ASN A 643 -8.13 9.15 42.87
N THR A 644 -6.80 9.06 43.05
CA THR A 644 -5.82 9.65 42.12
C THR A 644 -4.91 8.56 41.56
N PHE A 645 -4.83 8.43 40.24
CA PHE A 645 -3.80 7.71 39.50
C PHE A 645 -2.71 8.70 39.11
N MET A 646 -1.56 8.56 39.77
CA MET A 646 -0.41 9.43 39.59
C MET A 646 0.58 8.76 38.65
N LEU A 647 0.85 9.39 37.51
CA LEU A 647 1.71 8.82 36.45
C LEU A 647 3.18 9.24 36.57
N ASP A 648 3.46 10.32 37.31
CA ASP A 648 4.81 10.83 37.58
C ASP A 648 5.19 10.68 39.07
N ARG A 649 6.46 10.84 39.43
CA ARG A 649 7.01 10.69 40.79
C ARG A 649 7.70 11.92 41.36
N ASN A 650 7.48 13.11 40.81
CA ASN A 650 8.01 14.34 41.39
C ASN A 650 7.65 14.47 42.89
N TYR A 651 8.63 14.85 43.71
CA TYR A 651 8.50 14.95 45.16
C TYR A 651 7.38 15.92 45.59
N TYR A 652 7.31 17.08 44.94
CA TYR A 652 6.33 18.12 45.24
C TYR A 652 4.89 17.69 44.88
N LEU A 653 4.70 17.05 43.73
CA LEU A 653 3.44 16.43 43.33
C LEU A 653 2.98 15.37 44.35
N LYS A 654 3.91 14.53 44.81
CA LYS A 654 3.62 13.50 45.81
C LYS A 654 3.15 14.12 47.13
N GLU A 655 3.78 15.20 47.60
CA GLU A 655 3.32 15.91 48.79
C GLU A 655 1.91 16.50 48.59
N PHE A 656 1.65 17.14 47.45
CA PHE A 656 0.35 17.71 47.14
C PHE A 656 -0.77 16.65 47.09
N VAL A 657 -0.56 15.54 46.37
CA VAL A 657 -1.54 14.46 46.25
C VAL A 657 -1.76 13.76 47.61
N ASN A 658 -0.72 13.63 48.43
CA ASN A 658 -0.88 13.13 49.80
C ASN A 658 -1.73 14.08 50.66
N GLN A 659 -1.65 15.40 50.47
CA GLN A 659 -2.55 16.35 51.13
C GLN A 659 -4.01 16.16 50.68
N ILE A 660 -4.26 15.93 49.38
CA ILE A 660 -5.59 15.59 48.87
C ILE A 660 -6.11 14.33 49.56
N ALA A 661 -5.32 13.25 49.56
CA ALA A 661 -5.71 11.98 50.14
C ALA A 661 -5.99 12.10 51.65
N LYS A 662 -5.18 12.84 52.40
CA LYS A 662 -5.39 13.10 53.83
C LYS A 662 -6.68 13.90 54.09
N MET A 663 -7.00 14.86 53.23
CA MET A 663 -8.19 15.71 53.38
C MET A 663 -9.48 15.00 52.95
N ASN A 664 -9.42 14.19 51.90
CA ASN A 664 -10.60 13.56 51.29
C ASN A 664 -10.83 12.11 51.74
N LYS A 665 -9.79 11.45 52.28
CA LYS A 665 -9.77 10.01 52.64
C LYS A 665 -9.85 9.05 51.44
N GLY A 666 -9.60 9.54 50.23
CA GLY A 666 -9.48 8.71 49.03
C GLY A 666 -8.09 8.08 48.87
N ARG A 667 -7.93 7.26 47.82
CA ARG A 667 -6.71 6.47 47.57
C ARG A 667 -5.82 7.10 46.50
N VAL A 668 -4.52 6.85 46.61
CA VAL A 668 -3.52 7.26 45.61
C VAL A 668 -2.86 6.02 45.06
N PHE A 669 -2.86 5.89 43.73
CA PHE A 669 -2.22 4.82 42.98
C PHE A 669 -0.99 5.40 42.30
N TYR A 670 0.17 4.82 42.59
CA TYR A 670 1.44 5.22 42.00
C TYR A 670 1.80 4.23 40.88
N THR A 671 2.18 4.73 39.71
CA THR A 671 2.75 3.88 38.65
C THR A 671 4.15 3.41 39.05
N THR A 672 4.43 2.11 38.84
CA THR A 672 5.73 1.48 39.16
C THR A 672 6.81 1.78 38.15
#